data_AF-A0A7Y0CJ32-F1
#
_entry.id   AF-A0A7Y0CJ32-F1
#
_cell.length_a   1.000
_cell.length_b   1.000
_cell.length_c   1.000
_cell.angle_alpha   90.00
_cell.angle_beta   90.00
_cell.angle_gamma   90.00
#
_symmetry.space_group_name_H-M   'P 1'
#
loop_
_entity.id
_entity.type
_entity.pdbx_description
1 polymer ?
#
loop_
_entity_poly.entity_id
_entity_poly.type
_entity_poly.pdbx_seq_one_letter_code
_entity_poly.pdbx_strand_id
1 'polypeptide(L)'
;MQSQTVETDIVVIGGGLAGVGAAVAAARLGRTVALVNNRPVLGGNSSSEVRVWVCGATAHGNQRWARETGIIGEMYVENQYRNPEGNPIYWDDVVLDTVRREPNIHLFLNTDVREVAASGPDEARHIESVTGWTMGSEILTTFVAPLVIDCTGDGLVGHLAGARYRLGKEARSEFGEEWAPEEARREFLGSTLLFYTQDAGYPVKYVPPESAIDITTTPIPATRIIRSGDTGAHYWWIEWGGELDIVSDNERIRDELRGFILGIWDYIKNSGQFDADNLTLEWIGNLPGKREYRRFIGDHTLTQNEIIEQTSFPDTIAFGGWSIDLHPAAGMYHPGAAAKQRFSDGVFEIPFRSLYSVNATNMLMAGRDFSATHIAFGASRVMATCAAMGQAAGTAAALCVDLGVTPRELGRNHTPLLQQTLLRHDAPVLGVDNHDPLDLSRTAHVTVSSASTVIGVEPNDLGTDVLPYPLTTDLGIVLPVDPRLESIELLVRADHATTLAVEVWSTGKLQNVIPVNLEATSAVDLEPTDRPTWIRADAPFDPSRPQNAIVVLRANSDVTVFTTTPLPPGVLILVHGQDADDANVDITAGQQLLEWPTKPLRGRSVCFTASPESRALAPEQTTSGYQRPYGGPNMWASANLREGHDEWLRLDWDDPVRAREIRIVFDDDVDLELNTLHHHRSPNEIIPELVKAYRLEVLPAAAGSVWTIVAQENDNRWRQRVHPLQGDRYLRAVRLVVTESNGARQARVVQLRVQA
;
A
#
# COMPACT_ATOMS: atom_id res chain seq x y z
N MET A 1 11.38 42.26 7.47
CA MET A 1 11.98 40.99 7.04
C MET A 1 12.82 40.42 8.16
N GLN A 2 12.36 39.32 8.75
CA GLN A 2 13.10 38.60 9.79
C GLN A 2 13.87 37.46 9.11
N SER A 3 15.05 37.15 9.62
CA SER A 3 15.85 36.01 9.19
C SER A 3 16.13 35.10 10.38
N GLN A 4 16.02 33.79 10.18
CA GLN A 4 16.37 32.80 11.21
C GLN A 4 17.12 31.62 10.60
N THR A 5 17.87 30.91 11.44
CA THR A 5 18.53 29.65 11.09
C THR A 5 17.94 28.54 11.95
N VAL A 6 17.63 27.41 11.32
CA VAL A 6 17.10 26.21 11.97
C VAL A 6 18.09 25.08 11.72
N GLU A 7 18.68 24.58 12.80
CA GLU A 7 19.59 23.44 12.78
C GLU A 7 18.85 22.20 13.26
N THR A 8 18.87 21.13 12.45
CA THR A 8 18.27 19.83 12.78
C THR A 8 19.17 18.71 12.27
N ASP A 9 18.91 17.48 12.70
CA ASP A 9 19.62 16.30 12.17
C ASP A 9 19.26 16.04 10.72
N ILE A 10 17.99 16.28 10.35
CA ILE A 10 17.46 16.01 9.02
C ILE A 10 16.55 17.17 8.58
N VAL A 11 16.64 17.55 7.30
CA VAL A 11 15.69 18.46 6.65
C VAL A 11 14.93 17.70 5.56
N VAL A 12 13.60 17.74 5.63
CA VAL A 12 12.71 17.14 4.62
C VAL A 12 11.95 18.26 3.92
N ILE A 13 12.12 18.38 2.61
CA ILE A 13 11.44 19.41 1.81
C ILE A 13 10.34 18.77 0.96
N GLY A 14 9.09 19.13 1.22
CA GLY A 14 7.89 18.64 0.57
C GLY A 14 6.96 17.93 1.55
N GLY A 15 5.74 18.47 1.75
CA GLY A 15 4.73 17.92 2.65
C GLY A 15 3.80 16.88 2.03
N GLY A 16 4.19 16.25 0.92
CA GLY A 16 3.47 15.09 0.36
C GLY A 16 3.62 13.85 1.24
N LEU A 17 2.91 12.76 0.91
CA LEU A 17 2.95 11.54 1.74
C LEU A 17 4.35 10.91 1.85
N ALA A 18 5.20 11.07 0.84
CA ALA A 18 6.62 10.69 0.93
C ALA A 18 7.36 11.49 2.02
N GLY A 19 7.24 12.82 2.02
CA GLY A 19 7.90 13.66 3.01
C GLY A 19 7.31 13.50 4.42
N VAL A 20 6.00 13.28 4.54
CA VAL A 20 5.36 12.92 5.82
C VAL A 20 5.91 11.59 6.34
N GLY A 21 5.94 10.55 5.49
CA GLY A 21 6.52 9.26 5.85
C GLY A 21 7.99 9.36 6.27
N ALA A 22 8.78 10.16 5.56
CA ALA A 22 10.20 10.38 5.87
C ALA A 22 10.41 11.10 7.20
N ALA A 23 9.68 12.19 7.44
CA ALA A 23 9.81 12.97 8.67
C ALA A 23 9.38 12.17 9.91
N VAL A 24 8.27 11.44 9.82
CA VAL A 24 7.76 10.60 10.91
C VAL A 24 8.71 9.43 11.20
N ALA A 25 9.22 8.75 10.17
CA ALA A 25 10.17 7.65 10.34
C ALA A 25 11.46 8.12 11.05
N ALA A 26 12.04 9.23 10.59
CA ALA A 26 13.23 9.80 11.21
C ALA A 26 12.99 10.25 12.67
N ALA A 27 11.86 10.91 12.93
CA ALA A 27 11.49 11.40 14.26
C ALA A 27 11.30 10.26 15.27
N ARG A 28 10.68 9.15 14.86
CA ARG A 28 10.50 7.94 15.67
C ARG A 28 11.80 7.21 16.00
N LEU A 29 12.86 7.44 15.21
CA LEU A 29 14.23 7.00 15.49
C LEU A 29 15.05 8.05 16.29
N GLY A 30 14.36 9.03 16.88
CA GLY A 30 14.93 10.00 17.80
C GLY A 30 15.65 11.17 17.13
N ARG A 31 15.53 11.35 15.80
CA ARG A 31 16.15 12.48 15.10
C ARG A 31 15.28 13.72 15.16
N THR A 32 15.90 14.89 15.28
CA THR A 32 15.24 16.17 15.06
C THR A 32 15.06 16.42 13.56
N VAL A 33 13.84 16.81 13.15
CA VAL A 33 13.49 16.95 11.74
C VAL A 33 12.84 18.31 11.48
N ALA A 34 13.32 19.04 10.48
CA ALA A 34 12.58 20.15 9.89
C ALA A 34 11.77 19.64 8.69
N LEU A 35 10.44 19.56 8.82
CA LEU A 35 9.54 19.24 7.70
C LEU A 35 9.02 20.54 7.10
N VAL A 36 9.43 20.83 5.86
CA VAL A 36 9.14 22.10 5.18
C VAL A 36 8.17 21.86 4.03
N ASN A 37 7.05 22.59 4.01
CA ASN A 37 6.06 22.52 2.95
C ASN A 37 5.67 23.93 2.49
N ASN A 38 5.59 24.14 1.18
CA ASN A 38 5.31 25.45 0.61
C ASN A 38 3.83 25.88 0.73
N ARG A 39 2.97 25.04 1.29
CA ARG A 39 1.51 25.23 1.36
C ARG A 39 0.95 25.00 2.78
N PRO A 40 -0.31 25.40 3.06
CA PRO A 40 -0.86 25.37 4.41
C PRO A 40 -1.33 23.97 4.86
N VAL A 41 -1.44 22.99 3.96
CA VAL A 41 -1.86 21.63 4.28
C VAL A 41 -0.84 20.60 3.77
N LEU A 42 -0.79 19.46 4.46
CA LEU A 42 0.04 18.31 4.11
C LEU A 42 -0.75 17.34 3.22
N GLY A 43 -0.09 16.31 2.67
CA GLY A 43 -0.71 15.28 1.83
C GLY A 43 -0.42 15.43 0.33
N GLY A 44 0.16 16.56 -0.10
CA GLY A 44 0.55 16.76 -1.50
C GLY A 44 -0.68 16.76 -2.42
N ASN A 45 -0.68 15.92 -3.47
CA ASN A 45 -1.85 15.82 -4.37
C ASN A 45 -3.07 15.16 -3.70
N SER A 46 -2.90 14.52 -2.54
CA SER A 46 -4.03 13.95 -1.79
C SER A 46 -4.70 14.93 -0.83
N SER A 47 -4.13 16.11 -0.63
CA SER A 47 -4.71 17.11 0.26
C SER A 47 -6.03 17.66 -0.28
N SER A 48 -6.77 18.36 0.57
CA SER A 48 -8.00 19.04 0.16
C SER A 48 -7.85 20.10 -0.94
N GLU A 49 -6.61 20.52 -1.24
CA GLU A 49 -6.29 21.49 -2.30
C GLU A 49 -6.36 20.88 -3.71
N VAL A 50 -6.13 19.58 -3.85
CA VAL A 50 -6.08 18.87 -5.14
C VAL A 50 -7.05 17.68 -5.20
N ARG A 51 -7.29 17.00 -4.06
CA ARG A 51 -8.30 15.94 -3.87
C ARG A 51 -8.13 14.70 -4.75
N VAL A 52 -6.90 14.29 -5.03
CA VAL A 52 -6.62 12.97 -5.63
C VAL A 52 -6.68 11.92 -4.53
N TRP A 53 -7.43 10.83 -4.71
CA TRP A 53 -7.45 9.74 -3.73
C TRP A 53 -6.08 9.07 -3.61
N VAL A 54 -5.75 8.54 -2.42
CA VAL A 54 -4.53 7.77 -2.21
C VAL A 54 -4.78 6.31 -2.59
N CYS A 55 -4.20 5.91 -3.70
CA CYS A 55 -4.05 4.51 -4.12
C CYS A 55 -2.62 4.01 -3.85
N GLY A 56 -2.42 2.71 -4.03
CA GLY A 56 -1.16 2.03 -3.76
C GLY A 56 -1.07 0.69 -4.46
N ALA A 57 -0.24 -0.17 -3.89
CA ALA A 57 0.10 -1.46 -4.45
C ALA A 57 -1.09 -2.42 -4.57
N THR A 58 -2.22 -2.20 -3.89
CA THR A 58 -3.46 -2.99 -4.11
C THR A 58 -4.02 -2.86 -5.51
N ALA A 59 -3.76 -1.76 -6.21
CA ALA A 59 -4.18 -1.54 -7.60
C ALA A 59 -5.68 -1.78 -7.85
N HIS A 60 -6.54 -1.11 -7.08
CA HIS A 60 -7.99 -1.36 -7.07
C HIS A 60 -8.39 -2.79 -6.69
N GLY A 61 -7.57 -3.36 -5.82
CA GLY A 61 -7.68 -4.73 -5.36
C GLY A 61 -7.37 -5.76 -6.46
N ASN A 62 -6.71 -5.39 -7.55
CA ASN A 62 -6.15 -6.36 -8.48
C ASN A 62 -4.96 -7.10 -7.86
N GLN A 63 -4.13 -6.43 -7.05
CA GLN A 63 -3.09 -7.12 -6.30
C GLN A 63 -3.61 -7.64 -4.97
N ARG A 64 -3.10 -8.80 -4.54
CA ARG A 64 -3.59 -9.52 -3.37
C ARG A 64 -2.60 -9.36 -2.21
N TRP A 65 -3.13 -9.15 -1.00
CA TRP A 65 -2.33 -8.87 0.20
C TRP A 65 -1.31 -7.73 0.04
N ALA A 66 -1.63 -6.76 -0.81
CA ALA A 66 -0.68 -5.76 -1.29
C ALA A 66 -0.82 -4.40 -0.59
N ARG A 67 -1.76 -4.19 0.34
CA ARG A 67 -1.88 -2.90 1.04
C ARG A 67 -0.59 -2.55 1.78
N GLU A 68 -0.13 -1.32 1.60
CA GLU A 68 1.03 -0.80 2.30
C GLU A 68 0.76 -0.68 3.81
N THR A 69 1.67 -1.21 4.62
CA THR A 69 1.70 -1.13 6.09
C THR A 69 2.54 0.06 6.55
N GLY A 70 2.95 0.10 7.83
CA GLY A 70 3.79 1.17 8.37
C GLY A 70 3.05 2.51 8.47
N ILE A 71 3.74 3.62 8.22
CA ILE A 71 3.21 4.97 8.46
C ILE A 71 1.99 5.27 7.56
N ILE A 72 2.00 4.80 6.31
CA ILE A 72 0.83 4.95 5.43
C ILE A 72 -0.31 4.02 5.86
N GLY A 73 -0.01 2.81 6.31
CA GLY A 73 -1.00 1.89 6.89
C GLY A 73 -1.69 2.49 8.11
N GLU A 74 -0.94 3.14 9.00
CA GLU A 74 -1.48 3.91 10.13
C GLU A 74 -2.46 5.00 9.68
N MET A 75 -2.09 5.78 8.67
CA MET A 75 -2.97 6.83 8.13
C MET A 75 -4.22 6.25 7.46
N TYR A 76 -4.11 5.11 6.77
CA TYR A 76 -5.26 4.44 6.16
C TYR A 76 -6.27 3.97 7.21
N VAL A 77 -5.82 3.28 8.25
CA VAL A 77 -6.71 2.78 9.32
C VAL A 77 -7.31 3.95 10.12
N GLU A 78 -6.53 5.01 10.38
CA GLU A 78 -7.06 6.23 11.00
C GLU A 78 -8.14 6.90 10.15
N ASN A 79 -7.92 7.00 8.84
CA ASN A 79 -8.89 7.61 7.93
C ASN A 79 -10.16 6.77 7.80
N GLN A 80 -10.04 5.43 7.76
CA GLN A 80 -11.21 4.55 7.75
C GLN A 80 -12.10 4.77 8.99
N TYR A 81 -11.48 4.97 10.16
CA TYR A 81 -12.20 5.18 11.42
C TYR A 81 -12.77 6.60 11.57
N ARG A 82 -11.98 7.65 11.32
CA ARG A 82 -12.40 9.05 11.54
C ARG A 82 -13.14 9.67 10.37
N ASN A 83 -12.98 9.11 9.19
CA ASN A 83 -13.46 9.67 7.94
C ASN A 83 -14.10 8.59 7.04
N PRO A 84 -15.10 7.83 7.54
CA PRO A 84 -15.78 6.78 6.76
C PRO A 84 -16.53 7.34 5.54
N GLU A 85 -16.72 8.67 5.47
CA GLU A 85 -17.38 9.36 4.36
C GLU A 85 -16.41 9.87 3.28
N GLY A 86 -15.10 9.83 3.52
CA GLY A 86 -14.10 10.16 2.50
C GLY A 86 -13.97 11.67 2.27
N ASN A 87 -14.21 12.47 3.30
CA ASN A 87 -14.12 13.91 3.25
C ASN A 87 -12.65 14.35 3.16
N PRO A 88 -12.26 15.14 2.14
CA PRO A 88 -10.87 15.56 1.97
C PRO A 88 -10.34 16.45 3.09
N ILE A 89 -11.21 17.18 3.81
CA ILE A 89 -10.79 18.04 4.93
C ILE A 89 -10.40 17.19 6.14
N TYR A 90 -11.14 16.12 6.42
CA TYR A 90 -10.80 15.21 7.52
C TYR A 90 -9.54 14.40 7.22
N TRP A 91 -9.27 14.11 5.94
CA TRP A 91 -7.99 13.53 5.54
C TRP A 91 -6.81 14.47 5.85
N ASP A 92 -6.93 15.78 5.59
CA ASP A 92 -5.87 16.74 5.96
C ASP A 92 -5.56 16.68 7.47
N ASP A 93 -6.59 16.57 8.31
CA ASP A 93 -6.42 16.43 9.77
C ASP A 93 -5.75 15.10 10.15
N VAL A 94 -6.08 13.98 9.48
CA VAL A 94 -5.42 12.68 9.71
C VAL A 94 -3.92 12.77 9.41
N VAL A 95 -3.54 13.40 8.30
CA VAL A 95 -2.13 13.58 7.92
C VAL A 95 -1.44 14.54 8.89
N LEU A 96 -2.09 15.65 9.25
CA LEU A 96 -1.53 16.65 10.17
C LEU A 96 -1.34 16.10 11.59
N ASP A 97 -2.30 15.35 12.11
CA ASP A 97 -2.23 14.71 13.43
C ASP A 97 -1.13 13.63 13.44
N THR A 98 -0.88 12.95 12.33
CA THR A 98 0.24 12.01 12.19
C THR A 98 1.58 12.71 12.38
N VAL A 99 1.77 13.89 11.80
CA VAL A 99 2.99 14.70 12.03
C VAL A 99 3.04 15.28 13.45
N ARG A 100 1.93 15.83 13.95
CA ARG A 100 1.88 16.48 15.28
C ARG A 100 2.08 15.53 16.45
N ARG A 101 1.81 14.23 16.28
CA ARG A 101 2.10 13.20 17.28
C ARG A 101 3.59 13.01 17.52
N GLU A 102 4.44 13.42 16.58
CA GLU A 102 5.89 13.22 16.65
C GLU A 102 6.60 14.48 17.20
N PRO A 103 7.06 14.47 18.47
CA PRO A 103 7.58 15.68 19.11
C PRO A 103 8.91 16.18 18.53
N ASN A 104 9.64 15.32 17.79
CA ASN A 104 10.92 15.68 17.18
C ASN A 104 10.75 16.34 15.79
N ILE A 105 9.52 16.55 15.31
CA ILE A 105 9.27 17.24 14.04
C ILE A 105 8.96 18.72 14.30
N HIS A 106 9.75 19.59 13.68
CA HIS A 106 9.46 21.00 13.53
C HIS A 106 8.82 21.24 12.16
N LEU A 107 7.53 21.56 12.15
CA LEU A 107 6.74 21.72 10.93
C LEU A 107 6.74 23.18 10.45
N PHE A 108 7.16 23.41 9.21
CA PHE A 108 7.19 24.72 8.54
C PHE A 108 6.25 24.72 7.33
N LEU A 109 5.00 25.14 7.55
CA LEU A 109 4.01 25.31 6.48
C LEU A 109 4.18 26.66 5.78
N ASN A 110 3.59 26.80 4.59
CA ASN A 110 3.65 28.02 3.77
C ASN A 110 5.08 28.55 3.53
N THR A 111 6.06 27.65 3.53
CA THR A 111 7.49 27.99 3.43
C THR A 111 8.03 27.52 2.09
N ASP A 112 8.18 28.46 1.18
CA ASP A 112 8.59 28.23 -0.21
C ASP A 112 10.11 28.22 -0.31
N VAL A 113 10.71 27.07 -0.66
CA VAL A 113 12.16 26.93 -0.84
C VAL A 113 12.59 27.61 -2.14
N ARG A 114 13.63 28.44 -2.06
CA ARG A 114 14.09 29.27 -3.18
C ARG A 114 15.58 29.12 -3.50
N GLU A 115 16.37 28.78 -2.49
CA GLU A 115 17.83 28.70 -2.62
C GLU A 115 18.34 27.43 -1.94
N VAL A 116 19.36 26.83 -2.55
CA VAL A 116 20.12 25.71 -1.96
C VAL A 116 21.59 26.05 -2.11
N ALA A 117 22.31 26.12 -0.98
CA ALA A 117 23.75 26.27 -1.00
C ALA A 117 24.38 24.88 -1.04
N ALA A 118 25.19 24.60 -2.06
CA ALA A 118 25.93 23.35 -2.18
C ALA A 118 27.40 23.61 -2.52
N SER A 119 28.29 22.80 -1.93
CA SER A 119 29.74 22.84 -2.10
C SER A 119 30.24 21.55 -2.76
N GLY A 120 31.56 21.42 -2.94
CA GLY A 120 32.18 20.23 -3.52
C GLY A 120 32.17 20.17 -5.07
N PRO A 121 32.89 19.20 -5.66
CA PRO A 121 32.93 18.99 -7.10
C PRO A 121 31.60 18.43 -7.65
N ASP A 122 31.38 18.50 -8.97
CA ASP A 122 30.13 18.05 -9.62
C ASP A 122 29.75 16.60 -9.30
N GLU A 123 30.73 15.70 -9.20
CA GLU A 123 30.52 14.27 -8.90
C GLU A 123 30.22 13.99 -7.41
N ALA A 124 30.42 14.97 -6.53
CA ALA A 124 30.29 14.80 -5.08
C ALA A 124 29.87 16.12 -4.42
N ARG A 125 28.74 16.66 -4.87
CA ARG A 125 28.11 17.86 -4.30
C ARG A 125 27.66 17.58 -2.88
N HIS A 126 27.85 18.54 -1.99
CA HIS A 126 27.39 18.48 -0.60
C HIS A 126 26.44 19.66 -0.34
N ILE A 127 25.23 19.38 0.11
CA ILE A 127 24.25 20.42 0.45
C ILE A 127 24.60 20.98 1.83
N GLU A 128 24.89 22.28 1.89
CA GLU A 128 25.22 23.00 3.12
C GLU A 128 23.96 23.55 3.80
N SER A 129 23.03 24.07 3.00
CA SER A 129 21.78 24.64 3.51
C SER A 129 20.70 24.72 2.45
N VAL A 130 19.45 24.80 2.92
CA VAL A 130 18.27 25.08 2.11
C VAL A 130 17.59 26.32 2.70
N THR A 131 17.25 27.31 1.88
CA THR A 131 16.63 28.56 2.34
C THR A 131 15.24 28.72 1.76
N GLY A 132 14.27 28.96 2.65
CA GLY A 132 12.86 29.13 2.31
C GLY A 132 12.25 30.42 2.84
N TRP A 133 11.22 30.90 2.15
CA TRP A 133 10.48 32.12 2.46
C TRP A 133 9.06 31.80 2.91
N THR A 134 8.69 32.27 4.10
CA THR A 134 7.31 32.16 4.60
C THR A 134 6.57 33.47 4.33
N MET A 135 5.68 33.47 3.34
CA MET A 135 5.03 34.71 2.86
C MET A 135 4.22 35.43 3.95
N GLY A 136 3.41 34.69 4.71
CA GLY A 136 2.50 35.29 5.69
C GLY A 136 3.19 35.89 6.93
N SER A 137 4.42 35.46 7.24
CA SER A 137 5.19 35.95 8.38
C SER A 137 6.40 36.80 7.99
N GLU A 138 6.68 36.93 6.69
CA GLU A 138 7.86 37.61 6.15
C GLU A 138 9.20 37.13 6.75
N ILE A 139 9.30 35.83 6.99
CA ILE A 139 10.49 35.17 7.55
C ILE A 139 11.26 34.45 6.45
N LEU A 140 12.55 34.78 6.35
CA LEU A 140 13.52 34.00 5.60
C LEU A 140 14.18 32.99 6.54
N THR A 141 13.96 31.69 6.32
CA THR A 141 14.52 30.62 7.16
C THR A 141 15.59 29.87 6.39
N THR A 142 16.79 29.77 6.96
CA THR A 142 17.86 28.89 6.46
C THR A 142 17.88 27.62 7.29
N PHE A 143 17.68 26.48 6.64
CA PHE A 143 17.70 25.16 7.23
C PHE A 143 19.07 24.53 7.01
N VAL A 144 19.68 24.03 8.07
CA VAL A 144 21.00 23.37 8.05
C VAL A 144 20.85 22.00 8.69
N ALA A 145 21.26 20.96 7.97
CA ALA A 145 21.28 19.59 8.47
C ALA A 145 22.35 18.77 7.75
N PRO A 146 22.92 17.75 8.40
CA PRO A 146 23.85 16.84 7.75
C PRO A 146 23.18 16.08 6.61
N LEU A 147 21.88 15.75 6.72
CA LEU A 147 21.12 15.03 5.68
C LEU A 147 19.92 15.85 5.19
N VAL A 148 19.71 15.85 3.87
CA VAL A 148 18.55 16.48 3.23
C VAL A 148 17.77 15.42 2.44
N ILE A 149 16.45 15.44 2.55
CA ILE A 149 15.55 14.59 1.78
C ILE A 149 14.70 15.47 0.86
N ASP A 150 14.86 15.33 -0.45
CA ASP A 150 13.97 15.94 -1.43
C ASP A 150 12.71 15.07 -1.58
N CYS A 151 11.57 15.66 -1.25
CA CYS A 151 10.24 15.10 -1.40
C CYS A 151 9.30 16.11 -2.09
N THR A 152 9.86 17.07 -2.82
CA THR A 152 9.08 18.13 -3.49
C THR A 152 8.24 17.59 -4.63
N GLY A 153 8.56 16.40 -5.14
CA GLY A 153 7.87 15.74 -6.24
C GLY A 153 8.24 16.32 -7.62
N ASP A 154 8.64 17.59 -7.69
CA ASP A 154 9.21 18.23 -8.88
C ASP A 154 10.76 18.19 -8.89
N GLY A 155 11.37 17.66 -7.83
CA GLY A 155 12.82 17.57 -7.64
C GLY A 155 13.50 18.94 -7.57
N LEU A 156 12.93 19.90 -6.85
CA LEU A 156 13.43 21.27 -6.77
C LEU A 156 14.77 21.35 -6.02
N VAL A 157 14.88 20.70 -4.87
CA VAL A 157 16.05 20.83 -3.99
C VAL A 157 17.26 20.19 -4.64
N GLY A 158 17.12 18.97 -5.14
CA GLY A 158 18.21 18.32 -5.85
C GLY A 158 18.61 19.06 -7.13
N HIS A 159 17.66 19.64 -7.86
CA HIS A 159 17.98 20.48 -9.01
C HIS A 159 18.86 21.67 -8.63
N LEU A 160 18.49 22.41 -7.59
CA LEU A 160 19.25 23.56 -7.09
C LEU A 160 20.60 23.14 -6.49
N ALA A 161 20.71 21.94 -5.92
CA ALA A 161 21.96 21.38 -5.40
C ALA A 161 22.95 20.94 -6.51
N GLY A 162 22.47 20.75 -7.75
CA GLY A 162 23.24 20.19 -8.86
C GLY A 162 23.18 18.67 -8.96
N ALA A 163 22.17 18.02 -8.37
CA ALA A 163 21.96 16.59 -8.53
C ALA A 163 21.58 16.25 -9.99
N ARG A 164 22.05 15.10 -10.48
CA ARG A 164 21.73 14.61 -11.84
C ARG A 164 20.29 14.13 -11.92
N TYR A 165 19.60 14.47 -13.01
CA TYR A 165 18.21 14.08 -13.25
C TYR A 165 17.92 13.88 -14.73
N ARG A 166 16.79 13.23 -15.01
CA ARG A 166 16.20 13.00 -16.32
C ARG A 166 14.86 13.73 -16.42
N LEU A 167 14.47 14.02 -17.67
CA LEU A 167 13.18 14.62 -18.03
C LEU A 167 12.62 13.90 -19.25
N GLY A 168 11.31 13.65 -19.24
CA GLY A 168 10.60 13.04 -20.36
C GLY A 168 10.80 11.53 -20.44
N LYS A 169 10.72 10.94 -21.63
CA LYS A 169 10.82 9.51 -21.90
C LYS A 169 12.19 9.16 -22.45
N GLU A 170 12.85 8.17 -21.85
CA GLU A 170 14.13 7.63 -22.31
C GLU A 170 13.96 6.83 -23.63
N ALA A 171 15.05 6.68 -24.38
CA ALA A 171 15.04 5.87 -25.59
C ALA A 171 15.01 4.37 -25.25
N ARG A 172 14.30 3.57 -26.05
CA ARG A 172 14.21 2.11 -25.91
C ARG A 172 15.59 1.45 -25.86
N SER A 173 16.54 1.95 -26.65
CA SER A 173 17.90 1.41 -26.71
C SER A 173 18.73 1.64 -25.45
N GLU A 174 18.33 2.57 -24.57
CA GLU A 174 19.09 2.90 -23.35
C GLU A 174 18.88 1.85 -22.25
N PHE A 175 17.64 1.40 -22.05
CA PHE A 175 17.26 0.45 -20.99
C PHE A 175 16.64 -0.86 -21.49
N GLY A 176 16.41 -1.01 -22.79
CA GLY A 176 15.78 -2.19 -23.37
C GLY A 176 14.30 -2.33 -23.01
N GLU A 177 13.59 -1.22 -22.80
CA GLU A 177 12.20 -1.21 -22.36
C GLU A 177 11.24 -1.23 -23.56
N GLU A 178 10.39 -2.26 -23.64
CA GLU A 178 9.46 -2.46 -24.77
C GLU A 178 8.56 -1.24 -25.03
N TRP A 179 8.09 -0.57 -23.97
CA TRP A 179 7.16 0.56 -24.08
C TRP A 179 7.83 1.92 -24.21
N ALA A 180 9.16 1.98 -24.12
CA ALA A 180 9.89 3.20 -24.38
C ALA A 180 9.88 3.54 -25.89
N PRO A 181 9.88 4.84 -26.25
CA PRO A 181 9.99 5.30 -27.64
C PRO A 181 11.35 4.94 -28.25
N GLU A 182 11.44 4.87 -29.58
CA GLU A 182 12.71 4.57 -30.27
C GLU A 182 13.81 5.60 -29.97
N GLU A 183 13.43 6.88 -29.93
CA GLU A 183 14.28 8.01 -29.55
C GLU A 183 13.70 8.67 -28.29
N ALA A 184 14.59 9.24 -27.46
CA ALA A 184 14.18 9.94 -26.26
C ALA A 184 13.32 11.17 -26.61
N ARG A 185 12.28 11.43 -25.81
CA ARG A 185 11.33 12.53 -26.04
C ARG A 185 11.08 13.30 -24.77
N ARG A 186 10.97 14.63 -24.87
CA ARG A 186 10.56 15.48 -23.75
C ARG A 186 9.03 15.52 -23.63
N GLU A 187 8.46 14.39 -23.24
CA GLU A 187 7.02 14.21 -23.00
C GLU A 187 6.81 13.64 -21.60
N PHE A 188 5.82 14.14 -20.89
CA PHE A 188 5.51 13.80 -19.51
C PHE A 188 4.08 13.27 -19.37
N LEU A 189 3.76 12.70 -18.21
CA LEU A 189 2.39 12.63 -17.73
C LEU A 189 1.89 14.04 -17.40
N GLY A 190 0.76 14.44 -17.97
CA GLY A 190 0.18 15.76 -17.77
C GLY A 190 -0.28 16.01 -16.33
N SER A 191 -0.65 17.27 -16.05
CA SER A 191 -1.26 17.63 -14.77
C SER A 191 -2.77 17.44 -14.81
N THR A 192 -3.35 17.10 -13.66
CA THR A 192 -4.80 16.98 -13.52
C THR A 192 -5.41 18.14 -12.73
N LEU A 193 -6.68 18.43 -12.98
CA LEU A 193 -7.50 19.30 -12.15
C LEU A 193 -8.84 18.61 -11.96
N LEU A 194 -9.38 18.64 -10.75
CA LEU A 194 -10.62 17.95 -10.40
C LEU A 194 -11.72 18.95 -10.05
N PHE A 195 -12.97 18.50 -10.11
CA PHE A 195 -14.12 19.28 -9.68
C PHE A 195 -15.12 18.41 -8.93
N TYR A 196 -15.89 19.03 -8.03
CA TYR A 196 -16.95 18.37 -7.29
C TYR A 196 -18.29 19.06 -7.53
N THR A 197 -19.33 18.25 -7.56
CA THR A 197 -20.72 18.68 -7.71
C THR A 197 -21.53 18.28 -6.50
N GLN A 198 -22.58 19.05 -6.20
CA GLN A 198 -23.53 18.75 -5.12
C GLN A 198 -24.97 18.90 -5.63
N ASP A 199 -25.89 18.12 -5.10
CA ASP A 199 -27.32 18.33 -5.29
C ASP A 199 -27.81 19.43 -4.34
N ALA A 200 -28.35 20.52 -4.90
CA ALA A 200 -28.89 21.63 -4.13
C ALA A 200 -30.31 21.37 -3.60
N GLY A 201 -30.99 20.33 -4.10
CA GLY A 201 -32.38 20.00 -3.78
C GLY A 201 -33.43 20.89 -4.47
N TYR A 202 -33.00 21.80 -5.36
CA TYR A 202 -33.87 22.66 -6.17
C TYR A 202 -33.19 23.01 -7.50
N PRO A 203 -33.93 23.38 -8.55
CA PRO A 203 -33.34 23.67 -9.85
C PRO A 203 -32.32 24.80 -9.81
N VAL A 204 -31.12 24.54 -10.33
CA VAL A 204 -30.01 25.50 -10.39
C VAL A 204 -29.71 25.85 -11.85
N LYS A 205 -29.78 27.14 -12.19
CA LYS A 205 -29.36 27.64 -13.51
C LYS A 205 -27.83 27.75 -13.57
N TYR A 206 -27.23 27.26 -14.65
CA TYR A 206 -25.82 27.49 -14.97
C TYR A 206 -25.67 28.31 -16.26
N VAL A 207 -24.79 29.31 -16.24
CA VAL A 207 -24.37 30.07 -17.42
C VAL A 207 -22.85 29.97 -17.49
N PRO A 208 -22.28 29.36 -18.54
CA PRO A 208 -20.85 29.18 -18.64
C PRO A 208 -20.14 30.54 -18.79
N PRO A 209 -18.96 30.73 -18.17
CA PRO A 209 -18.13 31.90 -18.45
C PRO A 209 -17.52 31.80 -19.85
N GLU A 210 -17.04 32.93 -20.38
CA GLU A 210 -16.41 33.00 -21.71
C GLU A 210 -15.17 32.11 -21.85
N SER A 211 -14.53 31.73 -20.73
CA SER A 211 -13.39 30.82 -20.71
C SER A 211 -13.76 29.34 -20.79
N ALA A 212 -15.05 28.98 -20.76
CA ALA A 212 -15.48 27.59 -20.88
C ALA A 212 -15.22 27.08 -22.30
N ILE A 213 -14.61 25.91 -22.40
CA ILE A 213 -14.33 25.27 -23.69
C ILE A 213 -15.60 24.54 -24.15
N ASP A 214 -16.01 24.74 -25.41
CA ASP A 214 -17.07 23.93 -25.99
C ASP A 214 -16.57 22.50 -26.26
N ILE A 215 -16.81 21.61 -25.29
CA ILE A 215 -16.33 20.23 -25.37
C ILE A 215 -16.98 19.43 -26.49
N THR A 216 -18.10 19.89 -27.07
CA THR A 216 -18.74 19.22 -28.22
C THR A 216 -17.90 19.29 -29.49
N THR A 217 -16.94 20.21 -29.53
CA THR A 217 -15.95 20.35 -30.61
C THR A 217 -14.69 19.51 -30.39
N THR A 218 -14.61 18.79 -29.26
CA THR A 218 -13.45 17.96 -28.88
C THR A 218 -13.77 16.46 -29.03
N PRO A 219 -12.77 15.56 -28.98
CA PRO A 219 -13.03 14.11 -29.03
C PRO A 219 -13.82 13.57 -27.83
N ILE A 220 -13.91 14.32 -26.74
CA ILE A 220 -14.27 13.83 -25.40
C ILE A 220 -15.68 13.24 -25.31
N PRO A 221 -16.75 13.87 -25.85
CA PRO A 221 -18.08 13.27 -25.83
C PRO A 221 -18.15 11.89 -26.50
N ALA A 222 -17.19 11.58 -27.39
CA ALA A 222 -17.10 10.29 -28.06
C ALA A 222 -16.10 9.32 -27.41
N THR A 223 -15.10 9.81 -26.67
CA THR A 223 -13.97 9.00 -26.18
C THR A 223 -13.90 8.85 -24.67
N ARG A 224 -14.72 9.57 -23.90
CA ARG A 224 -14.76 9.51 -22.44
C ARG A 224 -16.17 9.30 -21.92
N ILE A 225 -16.23 8.64 -20.78
CA ILE A 225 -17.49 8.45 -20.05
C ILE A 225 -17.72 9.66 -19.15
N ILE A 226 -18.85 10.33 -19.35
CA ILE A 226 -19.35 11.41 -18.49
C ILE A 226 -20.71 10.94 -17.95
N ARG A 227 -20.91 11.02 -16.63
CA ARG A 227 -22.16 10.61 -15.96
C ARG A 227 -22.60 11.66 -14.96
N SER A 228 -23.92 11.81 -14.81
CA SER A 228 -24.50 12.53 -13.69
C SER A 228 -24.20 11.77 -12.39
N GLY A 229 -23.54 12.43 -11.43
CA GLY A 229 -23.17 11.86 -10.13
C GLY A 229 -21.68 11.53 -9.99
N ASP A 230 -20.94 11.36 -11.10
CA ASP A 230 -19.48 11.26 -11.05
C ASP A 230 -18.89 12.59 -10.56
N THR A 231 -17.86 12.52 -9.73
CA THR A 231 -17.27 13.68 -9.05
C THR A 231 -15.81 13.43 -8.69
N GLY A 232 -14.99 14.48 -8.61
CA GLY A 232 -13.60 14.37 -8.20
C GLY A 232 -12.81 13.42 -9.09
N ALA A 233 -12.08 12.49 -8.46
CA ALA A 233 -11.16 11.59 -9.13
C ALA A 233 -11.82 10.53 -10.03
N HIS A 234 -13.16 10.42 -10.11
CA HIS A 234 -13.82 9.73 -11.23
C HIS A 234 -13.44 10.33 -12.59
N TYR A 235 -13.10 11.62 -12.60
CA TYR A 235 -12.59 12.35 -13.75
C TYR A 235 -11.06 12.47 -13.76
N TRP A 236 -10.34 11.44 -13.27
CA TRP A 236 -8.87 11.41 -13.21
C TRP A 236 -8.19 11.68 -14.57
N TRP A 237 -8.90 11.40 -15.67
CA TRP A 237 -8.47 11.58 -17.05
C TRP A 237 -8.54 13.03 -17.55
N ILE A 238 -9.09 13.97 -16.75
CA ILE A 238 -8.97 15.40 -17.02
C ILE A 238 -7.51 15.78 -16.77
N GLU A 239 -6.72 15.65 -17.82
CA GLU A 239 -5.28 15.80 -17.80
C GLU A 239 -4.81 16.54 -19.04
N TRP A 240 -3.81 17.40 -18.89
CA TRP A 240 -3.14 18.07 -20.00
C TRP A 240 -1.77 18.63 -19.61
N GLY A 241 -0.98 19.00 -20.63
CA GLY A 241 0.32 19.63 -20.47
C GLY A 241 1.51 18.68 -20.55
N GLY A 242 1.31 17.41 -20.91
CA GLY A 242 2.40 16.43 -21.06
C GLY A 242 3.39 16.76 -22.18
N GLU A 243 2.99 17.59 -23.15
CA GLU A 243 3.85 18.11 -24.23
C GLU A 243 4.49 19.48 -23.90
N LEU A 244 4.16 20.05 -22.74
CA LEU A 244 4.67 21.34 -22.26
C LEU A 244 5.69 21.15 -21.14
N ASP A 245 6.32 22.24 -20.69
CA ASP A 245 7.11 22.20 -19.47
C ASP A 245 6.18 22.38 -18.26
N ILE A 246 5.85 21.26 -17.58
CA ILE A 246 4.85 21.23 -16.50
C ILE A 246 5.09 22.25 -15.39
N VAL A 247 6.36 22.59 -15.11
CA VAL A 247 6.69 23.59 -14.08
C VAL A 247 6.60 25.01 -14.63
N SER A 248 7.16 25.27 -15.82
CA SER A 248 7.21 26.62 -16.40
C SER A 248 5.86 27.09 -16.95
N ASP A 249 5.07 26.18 -17.51
CA ASP A 249 3.75 26.41 -18.11
C ASP A 249 2.59 26.13 -17.13
N ASN A 250 2.86 25.98 -15.83
CA ASN A 250 1.88 25.55 -14.82
C ASN A 250 0.57 26.35 -14.85
N GLU A 251 0.65 27.69 -14.94
CA GLU A 251 -0.53 28.55 -14.96
C GLU A 251 -1.34 28.38 -16.24
N ARG A 252 -0.67 28.20 -17.39
CA ARG A 252 -1.32 27.92 -18.67
C ARG A 252 -2.04 26.57 -18.61
N ILE A 253 -1.38 25.55 -18.05
CA ILE A 253 -1.96 24.22 -17.87
C ILE A 253 -3.19 24.28 -16.97
N ARG A 254 -3.11 25.03 -15.86
CA ARG A 254 -4.26 25.28 -14.97
C ARG A 254 -5.44 25.90 -15.71
N ASP A 255 -5.20 26.97 -16.45
CA ASP A 255 -6.27 27.74 -17.10
C ASP A 255 -6.96 26.92 -18.19
N GLU A 256 -6.20 26.13 -18.95
CA GLU A 256 -6.74 25.19 -19.94
C GLU A 256 -7.61 24.11 -19.27
N LEU A 257 -7.08 23.43 -18.24
CA LEU A 257 -7.82 22.41 -17.48
C LEU A 257 -9.10 22.97 -16.88
N ARG A 258 -9.04 24.19 -16.34
CA ARG A 258 -10.20 24.86 -15.76
C ARG A 258 -11.25 25.22 -16.81
N GLY A 259 -10.84 25.79 -17.95
CA GLY A 259 -11.74 26.06 -19.06
C GLY A 259 -12.44 24.80 -19.56
N PHE A 260 -11.69 23.69 -19.59
CA PHE A 260 -12.22 22.39 -19.96
C PHE A 260 -13.24 21.82 -18.95
N ILE A 261 -12.95 21.88 -17.65
CA ILE A 261 -13.89 21.48 -16.59
C ILE A 261 -15.19 22.27 -16.68
N LEU A 262 -15.10 23.59 -16.88
CA LEU A 262 -16.27 24.45 -17.04
C LEU A 262 -17.08 24.07 -18.28
N GLY A 263 -16.40 23.64 -19.35
CA GLY A 263 -17.00 23.06 -20.54
C GLY A 263 -17.72 21.74 -20.30
N ILE A 264 -17.11 20.80 -19.57
CA ILE A 264 -17.77 19.56 -19.13
C ILE A 264 -19.01 19.89 -18.31
N TRP A 265 -18.89 20.81 -17.36
CA TRP A 265 -20.01 21.18 -16.50
C TRP A 265 -21.14 21.85 -17.27
N ASP A 266 -20.81 22.70 -18.26
CA ASP A 266 -21.79 23.25 -19.20
C ASP A 266 -22.53 22.14 -19.95
N TYR A 267 -21.78 21.18 -20.50
CA TYR A 267 -22.37 20.04 -21.20
C TYR A 267 -23.29 19.23 -20.28
N ILE A 268 -22.88 18.94 -19.04
CA ILE A 268 -23.72 18.23 -18.06
C ILE A 268 -25.00 19.03 -17.78
N LYS A 269 -24.90 20.34 -17.51
CA LYS A 269 -26.03 21.18 -17.09
C LYS A 269 -26.98 21.59 -18.20
N ASN A 270 -26.48 21.82 -19.40
CA ASN A 270 -27.21 22.56 -20.43
C ASN A 270 -27.46 21.74 -21.71
N SER A 271 -26.85 20.55 -21.89
CA SER A 271 -27.09 19.73 -23.09
C SER A 271 -28.45 19.03 -23.11
N GLY A 272 -29.11 18.89 -21.95
CA GLY A 272 -30.33 18.09 -21.79
C GLY A 272 -30.11 16.57 -21.82
N GLN A 273 -28.86 16.09 -21.76
CA GLN A 273 -28.54 14.65 -21.78
C GLN A 273 -28.40 14.02 -20.38
N PHE A 274 -28.44 14.82 -19.32
CA PHE A 274 -28.18 14.38 -17.95
C PHE A 274 -29.29 14.85 -17.02
N ASP A 275 -29.60 14.04 -16.01
CA ASP A 275 -30.42 14.47 -14.88
C ASP A 275 -29.58 15.33 -13.94
N ALA A 276 -29.49 16.62 -14.28
CA ALA A 276 -28.60 17.56 -13.62
C ALA A 276 -29.31 18.85 -13.17
N ASP A 277 -30.64 18.92 -13.24
CA ASP A 277 -31.41 20.15 -12.98
C ASP A 277 -31.11 20.75 -11.60
N ASN A 278 -31.02 19.90 -10.57
CA ASN A 278 -30.75 20.32 -9.19
C ASN A 278 -29.27 20.34 -8.82
N LEU A 279 -28.39 19.85 -9.70
CA LEU A 279 -26.96 19.81 -9.42
C LEU A 279 -26.34 21.20 -9.58
N THR A 280 -25.41 21.53 -8.70
CA THR A 280 -24.53 22.71 -8.79
C THR A 280 -23.07 22.28 -8.65
N LEU A 281 -22.18 23.08 -9.25
CA LEU A 281 -20.75 22.97 -9.03
C LEU A 281 -20.42 23.43 -7.61
N GLU A 282 -19.81 22.56 -6.81
CA GLU A 282 -19.41 22.82 -5.43
C GLU A 282 -17.97 23.36 -5.37
N TRP A 283 -17.06 22.73 -6.12
CA TRP A 283 -15.63 23.02 -6.05
C TRP A 283 -14.94 22.73 -7.39
N ILE A 284 -13.94 23.53 -7.74
CA ILE A 284 -12.94 23.21 -8.77
C ILE A 284 -11.57 23.45 -8.15
N GLY A 285 -10.63 22.54 -8.37
CA GLY A 285 -9.24 22.72 -7.98
C GLY A 285 -8.66 24.01 -8.55
N ASN A 286 -7.75 24.65 -7.81
CA ASN A 286 -7.01 25.81 -8.29
C ASN A 286 -5.51 25.54 -8.48
N LEU A 287 -5.06 24.34 -8.09
CA LEU A 287 -3.69 23.88 -8.21
C LEU A 287 -3.67 22.63 -9.09
N PRO A 288 -2.95 22.65 -10.23
CA PRO A 288 -2.75 21.45 -11.03
C PRO A 288 -2.02 20.37 -10.22
N GLY A 289 -2.61 19.19 -10.16
CA GLY A 289 -1.98 17.99 -9.62
C GLY A 289 -0.95 17.45 -10.61
N LYS A 290 0.29 17.93 -10.54
CA LYS A 290 1.40 17.44 -11.35
C LYS A 290 1.63 15.95 -11.09
N ARG A 291 1.89 15.16 -12.15
CA ARG A 291 2.12 13.70 -12.05
C ARG A 291 3.59 13.30 -12.17
N GLU A 292 4.37 14.09 -12.90
CA GLU A 292 5.75 13.79 -13.26
C GLU A 292 6.53 15.09 -13.46
N TYR A 293 7.80 15.10 -13.11
CA TYR A 293 8.74 16.09 -13.64
C TYR A 293 10.19 15.54 -13.62
N ARG A 294 11.07 16.06 -12.75
CA ARG A 294 12.46 15.60 -12.64
C ARG A 294 12.51 14.26 -11.93
N ARG A 295 13.12 13.25 -12.56
CA ARG A 295 13.53 12.00 -11.91
C ARG A 295 15.03 12.02 -11.71
N PHE A 296 15.49 12.06 -10.47
CA PHE A 296 16.92 12.07 -10.17
C PHE A 296 17.56 10.72 -10.50
N ILE A 297 18.87 10.72 -10.68
CA ILE A 297 19.64 9.52 -10.99
C ILE A 297 20.33 9.04 -9.72
N GLY A 298 19.98 7.83 -9.28
CA GLY A 298 20.68 7.10 -8.22
C GLY A 298 21.68 6.08 -8.77
N ASP A 299 22.22 5.25 -7.88
CA ASP A 299 23.09 4.13 -8.28
C ASP A 299 22.31 3.03 -9.01
N HIS A 300 20.98 3.05 -8.94
CA HIS A 300 20.09 2.25 -9.78
C HIS A 300 18.94 3.10 -10.30
N THR A 301 18.52 2.83 -11.53
CA THR A 301 17.30 3.38 -12.13
C THR A 301 16.37 2.22 -12.37
N LEU A 302 15.25 2.17 -11.63
CA LEU A 302 14.24 1.11 -11.76
C LEU A 302 13.65 1.13 -13.18
N THR A 303 13.47 -0.05 -13.78
CA THR A 303 13.03 -0.22 -15.17
C THR A 303 11.72 -1.01 -15.30
N GLN A 304 11.06 -0.88 -16.46
CA GLN A 304 9.87 -1.64 -16.87
C GLN A 304 10.11 -3.14 -16.72
N ASN A 305 11.25 -3.63 -17.21
CA ASN A 305 11.55 -5.05 -17.24
C ASN A 305 11.61 -5.61 -15.82
N GLU A 306 12.23 -4.89 -14.89
CA GLU A 306 12.32 -5.29 -13.49
C GLU A 306 10.95 -5.32 -12.78
N ILE A 307 10.03 -4.42 -13.16
CA ILE A 307 8.64 -4.42 -12.67
C ILE A 307 7.89 -5.65 -13.19
N ILE A 308 7.88 -5.86 -14.50
CA ILE A 308 7.13 -6.96 -15.13
C ILE A 308 7.69 -8.31 -14.70
N GLU A 309 9.02 -8.45 -14.65
CA GLU A 309 9.68 -9.66 -14.20
C GLU A 309 9.67 -9.81 -12.68
N GLN A 310 9.21 -8.80 -11.93
CA GLN A 310 9.23 -8.75 -10.46
C GLN A 310 10.62 -9.11 -9.91
N THR A 311 11.65 -8.40 -10.37
CA THR A 311 13.06 -8.64 -10.00
C THR A 311 13.24 -8.45 -8.49
N SER A 312 13.98 -9.37 -7.85
CA SER A 312 14.34 -9.25 -6.44
C SER A 312 15.64 -8.49 -6.26
N PHE A 313 15.68 -7.60 -5.28
CA PHE A 313 16.82 -6.77 -4.97
C PHE A 313 17.35 -7.06 -3.56
N PRO A 314 18.68 -7.28 -3.40
CA PRO A 314 19.26 -7.52 -2.07
C PRO A 314 19.09 -6.31 -1.13
N ASP A 315 18.85 -5.14 -1.69
CA ASP A 315 18.64 -3.87 -0.99
C ASP A 315 17.21 -3.34 -1.13
N THR A 316 16.22 -4.21 -1.28
CA THR A 316 14.80 -3.83 -1.27
C THR A 316 14.41 -3.13 0.04
N ILE A 317 13.66 -2.04 -0.08
CA ILE A 317 13.21 -1.21 1.07
C ILE A 317 11.72 -0.88 1.04
N ALA A 318 11.04 -1.20 -0.05
CA ALA A 318 9.62 -0.98 -0.29
C ALA A 318 9.18 -1.87 -1.46
N PHE A 319 7.89 -1.91 -1.74
CA PHE A 319 7.34 -2.54 -2.93
C PHE A 319 6.24 -1.67 -3.55
N GLY A 320 5.95 -1.92 -4.82
CA GLY A 320 4.78 -1.39 -5.52
C GLY A 320 3.94 -2.53 -6.10
N GLY A 321 2.73 -2.21 -6.56
CA GLY A 321 1.83 -3.19 -7.19
C GLY A 321 0.86 -2.58 -8.20
N TRP A 322 0.90 -1.26 -8.39
CA TRP A 322 0.15 -0.59 -9.44
C TRP A 322 0.62 -1.03 -10.83
N SER A 323 -0.27 -0.97 -11.81
CA SER A 323 0.09 -1.19 -13.21
C SER A 323 1.05 -0.11 -13.71
N ILE A 324 1.82 -0.43 -14.74
CA ILE A 324 2.51 0.60 -15.53
C ILE A 324 1.43 1.43 -16.22
N ASP A 325 1.09 2.57 -15.63
CA ASP A 325 -0.02 3.45 -15.99
C ASP A 325 0.50 4.68 -16.74
N LEU A 326 0.50 4.59 -18.07
CA LEU A 326 1.00 5.65 -18.97
C LEU A 326 -0.14 6.42 -19.60
N HIS A 327 -0.07 7.74 -19.48
CA HIS A 327 -1.08 8.66 -19.99
C HIS A 327 -0.55 9.30 -21.28
N PRO A 328 -1.39 9.51 -22.31
CA PRO A 328 -0.98 10.23 -23.51
C PRO A 328 -0.54 11.65 -23.17
N ALA A 329 0.58 12.12 -23.75
CA ALA A 329 1.11 13.46 -23.47
C ALA A 329 0.13 14.58 -23.87
N ALA A 330 -0.67 14.35 -24.91
CA ALA A 330 -1.76 15.23 -25.34
C ALA A 330 -2.96 15.28 -24.36
N GLY A 331 -2.99 14.38 -23.37
CA GLY A 331 -4.02 14.33 -22.32
C GLY A 331 -5.42 14.14 -22.88
N MET A 332 -6.37 14.96 -22.41
CA MET A 332 -7.77 14.96 -22.83
C MET A 332 -7.98 15.20 -24.34
N TYR A 333 -7.01 15.78 -25.06
CA TYR A 333 -7.10 15.95 -26.51
C TYR A 333 -6.69 14.70 -27.30
N HIS A 334 -6.21 13.65 -26.63
CA HIS A 334 -5.89 12.38 -27.27
C HIS A 334 -7.17 11.65 -27.73
N PRO A 335 -7.26 11.20 -29.00
CA PRO A 335 -8.47 10.58 -29.55
C PRO A 335 -8.68 9.12 -29.09
N GLY A 336 -7.68 8.48 -28.48
CA GLY A 336 -7.78 7.10 -27.97
C GLY A 336 -8.10 7.03 -26.48
N ALA A 337 -7.80 5.89 -25.86
CA ALA A 337 -7.92 5.66 -24.41
C ALA A 337 -7.19 6.74 -23.59
N ALA A 338 -7.65 6.95 -22.36
CA ALA A 338 -7.10 7.94 -21.42
C ALA A 338 -5.77 7.48 -20.82
N ALA A 339 -5.57 6.17 -20.70
CA ALA A 339 -4.32 5.58 -20.25
C ALA A 339 -4.10 4.21 -20.89
N LYS A 340 -2.86 3.76 -20.88
CA LYS A 340 -2.46 2.40 -21.22
C LYS A 340 -1.86 1.74 -19.98
N GLN A 341 -2.34 0.54 -19.65
CA GLN A 341 -1.96 -0.18 -18.45
C GLN A 341 -1.42 -1.59 -18.70
N ARG A 342 -0.40 -1.96 -17.92
CA ARG A 342 0.14 -3.31 -17.83
C ARG A 342 0.53 -3.62 -16.39
N PHE A 343 -0.06 -4.64 -15.83
CA PHE A 343 0.21 -5.19 -14.52
C PHE A 343 1.36 -6.20 -14.58
N SER A 344 2.09 -6.30 -13.48
CA SER A 344 2.90 -7.47 -13.16
C SER A 344 2.01 -8.53 -12.49
N ASP A 345 2.43 -9.79 -12.54
CA ASP A 345 1.72 -10.95 -11.98
C ASP A 345 1.59 -10.93 -10.44
N GLY A 346 2.27 -10.00 -9.79
CA GLY A 346 2.20 -9.69 -8.38
C GLY A 346 2.89 -8.35 -8.09
N VAL A 347 3.19 -8.08 -6.83
CA VAL A 347 3.96 -6.89 -6.41
C VAL A 347 5.43 -6.95 -6.86
N PHE A 348 6.07 -5.78 -7.02
CA PHE A 348 7.47 -5.61 -7.42
C PHE A 348 8.27 -4.83 -6.36
N GLU A 349 9.57 -5.12 -6.24
CA GLU A 349 10.45 -4.54 -5.23
C GLU A 349 11.04 -3.18 -5.66
N ILE A 350 11.34 -2.32 -4.69
CA ILE A 350 12.02 -1.03 -4.90
C ILE A 350 13.34 -1.02 -4.13
N PRO A 351 14.50 -0.93 -4.81
CA PRO A 351 15.80 -0.98 -4.15
C PRO A 351 16.21 0.37 -3.55
N PHE A 352 16.95 0.33 -2.44
CA PHE A 352 17.39 1.52 -1.71
C PHE A 352 18.27 2.46 -2.53
N ARG A 353 19.11 1.91 -3.40
CA ARG A 353 19.96 2.68 -4.33
C ARG A 353 19.21 3.50 -5.39
N SER A 354 17.88 3.37 -5.46
CA SER A 354 17.02 4.30 -6.22
C SER A 354 16.59 5.54 -5.40
N LEU A 355 16.89 5.60 -4.10
CA LEU A 355 16.45 6.67 -3.18
C LEU A 355 17.57 7.67 -2.80
N TYR A 356 18.77 7.58 -3.37
CA TYR A 356 19.83 8.58 -3.14
C TYR A 356 20.51 9.02 -4.42
N SER A 357 20.98 10.27 -4.46
CA SER A 357 21.58 10.85 -5.66
C SER A 357 22.96 10.26 -5.96
N VAL A 358 23.24 10.08 -7.25
CA VAL A 358 24.54 9.61 -7.70
C VAL A 358 25.66 10.63 -7.42
N ASN A 359 25.34 11.93 -7.37
CA ASN A 359 26.35 12.99 -7.26
C ASN A 359 26.09 14.05 -6.16
N ALA A 360 25.01 13.91 -5.38
CA ALA A 360 24.79 14.72 -4.17
C ALA A 360 24.89 13.83 -2.93
N THR A 361 25.99 13.97 -2.18
CA THR A 361 26.47 12.95 -1.23
C THR A 361 25.64 12.82 0.03
N ASN A 362 24.92 13.88 0.43
CA ASN A 362 24.09 13.90 1.62
C ASN A 362 22.59 14.07 1.31
N MET A 363 22.19 13.72 0.08
CA MET A 363 20.81 13.86 -0.37
C MET A 363 20.15 12.51 -0.62
N LEU A 364 19.02 12.29 0.05
CA LEU A 364 18.03 11.27 -0.30
C LEU A 364 16.90 11.91 -1.13
N MET A 365 16.20 11.09 -1.88
CA MET A 365 15.05 11.44 -2.71
C MET A 365 13.95 10.41 -2.51
N ALA A 366 12.71 10.85 -2.34
CA ALA A 366 11.58 9.95 -2.14
C ALA A 366 10.28 10.55 -2.68
N GLY A 367 9.50 9.70 -3.34
CA GLY A 367 8.26 10.07 -3.97
C GLY A 367 8.40 10.08 -5.47
N ARG A 368 8.00 11.18 -6.12
CA ARG A 368 7.94 11.26 -7.60
C ARG A 368 9.26 11.64 -8.27
N ASP A 369 10.26 11.97 -7.49
CA ASP A 369 11.58 12.41 -7.93
C ASP A 369 12.66 11.32 -7.80
N PHE A 370 12.28 10.13 -7.31
CA PHE A 370 13.18 9.00 -7.16
C PHE A 370 13.68 8.44 -8.51
N SER A 371 14.73 7.59 -8.46
CA SER A 371 15.41 7.08 -9.65
C SER A 371 14.67 5.92 -10.31
N ALA A 372 13.94 6.23 -11.39
CA ALA A 372 13.26 5.29 -12.29
C ALA A 372 13.23 5.82 -13.73
N THR A 373 13.09 4.92 -14.71
CA THR A 373 12.75 5.30 -16.09
C THR A 373 11.33 5.87 -16.13
N HIS A 374 10.97 6.61 -17.18
CA HIS A 374 9.59 7.10 -17.36
C HIS A 374 8.57 5.96 -17.37
N ILE A 375 8.92 4.82 -17.96
CA ILE A 375 8.01 3.68 -18.06
C ILE A 375 7.80 3.06 -16.68
N ALA A 376 8.87 2.75 -15.95
CA ALA A 376 8.78 2.20 -14.59
C ALA A 376 8.07 3.16 -13.63
N PHE A 377 8.32 4.46 -13.80
CA PHE A 377 7.69 5.53 -13.04
C PHE A 377 6.16 5.47 -13.08
N GLY A 378 5.57 5.03 -14.20
CA GLY A 378 4.12 4.85 -14.35
C GLY A 378 3.49 3.96 -13.27
N ALA A 379 4.22 2.97 -12.74
CA ALA A 379 3.76 2.06 -11.69
C ALA A 379 4.20 2.46 -10.27
N SER A 380 5.37 3.08 -10.12
CA SER A 380 5.96 3.36 -8.79
C SER A 380 5.56 4.71 -8.20
N ARG A 381 5.00 5.64 -8.99
CA ARG A 381 4.67 7.01 -8.57
C ARG A 381 3.43 7.16 -7.69
N VAL A 382 2.69 6.09 -7.43
CA VAL A 382 1.39 6.16 -6.75
C VAL A 382 1.60 6.52 -5.27
N MET A 383 0.67 7.28 -4.69
CA MET A 383 0.93 8.03 -3.47
C MET A 383 1.23 7.18 -2.23
N ALA A 384 0.62 6.00 -2.07
CA ALA A 384 0.97 5.09 -0.96
C ALA A 384 2.35 4.44 -1.15
N THR A 385 2.70 4.06 -2.38
CA THR A 385 4.06 3.60 -2.72
C THR A 385 5.10 4.70 -2.50
N CYS A 386 4.77 5.95 -2.82
CA CYS A 386 5.60 7.11 -2.48
C CYS A 386 5.76 7.28 -0.97
N ALA A 387 4.70 7.07 -0.19
CA ALA A 387 4.76 7.12 1.28
C ALA A 387 5.66 6.01 1.86
N ALA A 388 5.61 4.81 1.30
CA ALA A 388 6.50 3.70 1.63
C ALA A 388 7.98 4.04 1.36
N MET A 389 8.28 4.59 0.17
CA MET A 389 9.62 5.12 -0.14
C MET A 389 10.05 6.24 0.83
N GLY A 390 9.11 7.10 1.22
CA GLY A 390 9.30 8.13 2.24
C GLY A 390 9.75 7.55 3.58
N GLN A 391 9.01 6.57 4.11
CA GLN A 391 9.37 5.87 5.35
C GLN A 391 10.77 5.24 5.27
N ALA A 392 11.10 4.63 4.13
CA ALA A 392 12.44 4.09 3.86
C ALA A 392 13.54 5.17 3.88
N ALA A 393 13.33 6.29 3.18
CA ALA A 393 14.29 7.39 3.15
C ALA A 393 14.49 8.03 4.53
N GLY A 394 13.42 8.25 5.30
CA GLY A 394 13.51 8.78 6.66
C GLY A 394 14.27 7.86 7.62
N THR A 395 14.00 6.55 7.53
CA THR A 395 14.72 5.51 8.29
C THR A 395 16.20 5.50 7.93
N ALA A 396 16.51 5.53 6.63
CA ALA A 396 17.88 5.57 6.15
C ALA A 396 18.61 6.84 6.59
N ALA A 397 17.97 8.01 6.54
CA ALA A 397 18.55 9.27 6.98
C ALA A 397 18.91 9.24 8.47
N ALA A 398 18.04 8.68 9.32
CA ALA A 398 18.32 8.52 10.74
C ALA A 398 19.54 7.62 10.99
N LEU A 399 19.64 6.49 10.29
CA LEU A 399 20.80 5.60 10.36
C LEU A 399 22.08 6.24 9.81
N CYS A 400 21.99 7.05 8.76
CA CYS A 400 23.11 7.81 8.23
C CYS A 400 23.68 8.78 9.28
N VAL A 401 22.79 9.50 9.98
CA VAL A 401 23.17 10.40 11.08
C VAL A 401 23.82 9.62 12.23
N ASP A 402 23.23 8.49 12.63
CA ASP A 402 23.75 7.66 13.73
C ASP A 402 25.13 7.05 13.45
N LEU A 403 25.35 6.61 12.21
CA LEU A 403 26.60 5.96 11.80
C LEU A 403 27.64 6.95 11.28
N GLY A 404 27.26 8.21 11.02
CA GLY A 404 28.13 9.20 10.39
C GLY A 404 28.52 8.82 8.95
N VAL A 405 27.58 8.25 8.18
CA VAL A 405 27.81 7.77 6.82
C VAL A 405 26.86 8.45 5.82
N THR A 406 27.25 8.45 4.55
CA THR A 406 26.38 8.89 3.45
C THR A 406 25.31 7.84 3.12
N PRO A 407 24.20 8.22 2.46
CA PRO A 407 23.21 7.27 1.97
C PRO A 407 23.80 6.16 1.09
N ARG A 408 24.77 6.52 0.25
CA ARG A 408 25.49 5.56 -0.61
C ARG A 408 26.29 4.55 0.21
N GLU A 409 26.98 4.98 1.26
CA GLU A 409 27.73 4.09 2.16
C GLU A 409 26.80 3.20 2.99
N LEU A 410 25.65 3.72 3.44
CA LEU A 410 24.61 2.93 4.09
C LEU A 410 24.16 1.79 3.17
N GLY A 411 23.84 2.08 1.91
CA GLY A 411 23.37 1.08 0.94
C GLY A 411 24.43 0.08 0.48
N ARG A 412 25.72 0.37 0.67
CA ARG A 412 26.82 -0.56 0.35
C ARG A 412 27.19 -1.45 1.53
N ASN A 413 27.15 -0.92 2.75
CA ASN A 413 27.78 -1.56 3.90
C ASN A 413 26.78 -1.93 5.02
N HIS A 414 25.58 -1.36 5.01
CA HIS A 414 24.64 -1.43 6.13
C HIS A 414 23.18 -1.71 5.72
N THR A 415 22.95 -2.20 4.50
CA THR A 415 21.62 -2.60 4.00
C THR A 415 20.87 -3.54 4.95
N PRO A 416 21.49 -4.57 5.55
CA PRO A 416 20.77 -5.42 6.50
C PRO A 416 20.28 -4.64 7.73
N LEU A 417 21.03 -3.66 8.22
CA LEU A 417 20.59 -2.82 9.34
C LEU A 417 19.38 -1.95 8.97
N LEU A 418 19.38 -1.37 7.77
CA LEU A 418 18.25 -0.60 7.24
C LEU A 418 17.00 -1.47 7.14
N GLN A 419 17.10 -2.63 6.50
CA GLN A 419 15.99 -3.58 6.35
C GLN A 419 15.44 -4.06 7.70
N GLN A 420 16.30 -4.41 8.66
CA GLN A 420 15.85 -4.84 9.98
C GLN A 420 15.18 -3.72 10.78
N THR A 421 15.65 -2.48 10.61
CA THR A 421 15.02 -1.30 11.22
C THR A 421 13.65 -1.03 10.58
N LEU A 422 13.54 -1.15 9.25
CA LEU A 422 12.26 -1.04 8.54
C LEU A 422 11.25 -2.07 9.02
N LEU A 423 11.65 -3.34 9.14
CA LEU A 423 10.81 -4.39 9.73
C LEU A 423 10.42 -4.03 11.17
N ARG A 424 11.35 -3.58 12.02
CA ARG A 424 11.01 -3.19 13.41
C ARG A 424 9.89 -2.13 13.50
N HIS A 425 9.75 -1.30 12.46
CA HIS A 425 8.73 -0.26 12.34
C HIS A 425 7.59 -0.62 11.37
N ASP A 426 7.35 -1.91 11.12
CA ASP A 426 6.25 -2.46 10.29
C ASP A 426 6.19 -1.86 8.87
N ALA A 427 7.33 -1.36 8.38
CA ALA A 427 7.42 -0.78 7.04
C ALA A 427 7.04 -1.84 5.98
N PRO A 428 6.44 -1.42 4.85
CA PRO A 428 6.00 -2.33 3.80
C PRO A 428 7.19 -2.86 2.98
N VAL A 429 7.97 -3.77 3.57
CA VAL A 429 9.07 -4.48 2.92
C VAL A 429 8.63 -5.91 2.61
N LEU A 430 8.89 -6.35 1.38
CA LEU A 430 8.49 -7.67 0.90
C LEU A 430 9.68 -8.64 0.93
N GLY A 431 9.44 -9.87 1.35
CA GLY A 431 10.42 -10.96 1.20
C GLY A 431 11.69 -10.85 2.06
N VAL A 432 11.73 -9.94 3.04
CA VAL A 432 12.84 -9.80 3.98
C VAL A 432 12.48 -10.49 5.29
N ASP A 433 13.33 -11.42 5.73
CA ASP A 433 13.20 -12.12 6.98
C ASP A 433 13.82 -11.36 8.17
N ASN A 434 13.27 -11.60 9.36
CA ASN A 434 13.73 -10.97 10.59
C ASN A 434 15.05 -11.57 11.04
N HIS A 435 16.06 -10.76 10.78
CA HIS A 435 17.44 -10.75 11.17
C HIS A 435 17.90 -10.16 12.49
N ASP A 436 17.03 -9.39 13.14
CA ASP A 436 17.44 -8.42 14.14
C ASP A 436 18.10 -9.12 15.35
N PRO A 437 19.38 -8.83 15.67
CA PRO A 437 20.05 -9.42 16.82
C PRO A 437 19.54 -8.86 18.16
N LEU A 438 18.81 -7.74 18.14
CA LEU A 438 18.17 -7.18 19.33
C LEU A 438 16.80 -7.81 19.61
N ASP A 439 16.26 -8.59 18.66
CA ASP A 439 14.99 -9.28 18.84
C ASP A 439 15.18 -10.59 19.60
N LEU A 440 14.94 -10.51 20.91
CA LEU A 440 15.04 -11.62 21.85
C LEU A 440 13.96 -12.68 21.60
N SER A 441 12.85 -12.37 20.92
CA SER A 441 11.80 -13.35 20.65
C SER A 441 12.28 -14.51 19.77
N ARG A 442 13.35 -14.30 18.98
CA ARG A 442 13.93 -15.31 18.10
C ARG A 442 14.62 -16.46 18.83
N THR A 443 14.98 -16.26 20.10
CA THR A 443 15.59 -17.30 20.95
C THR A 443 14.60 -17.87 21.95
N ALA A 444 13.33 -17.44 21.91
CA ALA A 444 12.30 -17.92 22.82
C ALA A 444 11.67 -19.22 22.32
N HIS A 445 11.25 -20.06 23.26
CA HIS A 445 10.27 -21.13 23.01
C HIS A 445 8.88 -20.50 22.98
N VAL A 446 8.16 -20.70 21.87
CA VAL A 446 6.81 -20.14 21.69
C VAL A 446 5.77 -21.19 22.08
N THR A 447 4.83 -20.82 22.95
CA THR A 447 3.68 -21.65 23.30
C THR A 447 2.39 -20.84 23.24
N VAL A 448 1.26 -21.51 22.99
CA VAL A 448 -0.05 -20.87 22.89
C VAL A 448 -1.11 -21.66 23.66
N SER A 449 -2.23 -21.01 23.97
CA SER A 449 -3.45 -21.66 24.48
C SER A 449 -4.05 -22.64 23.46
N SER A 450 -4.10 -22.22 22.20
CA SER A 450 -4.64 -22.99 21.08
C SER A 450 -4.08 -22.47 19.75
N ALA A 451 -4.19 -23.25 18.68
CA ALA A 451 -3.87 -22.83 17.32
C ALA A 451 -4.86 -23.46 16.34
N SER A 452 -5.26 -22.71 15.30
CA SER A 452 -5.98 -23.27 14.16
C SER A 452 -5.03 -24.13 13.33
N THR A 453 -5.32 -25.43 13.22
CA THR A 453 -4.54 -26.36 12.39
C THR A 453 -5.28 -26.80 11.13
N VAL A 454 -6.58 -26.50 11.02
CA VAL A 454 -7.37 -26.73 9.81
C VAL A 454 -7.47 -25.44 9.01
N ILE A 455 -7.12 -25.49 7.73
CA ILE A 455 -7.30 -24.37 6.80
C ILE A 455 -8.67 -24.51 6.14
N GLY A 456 -9.49 -23.47 6.21
CA GLY A 456 -10.85 -23.46 5.67
C GLY A 456 -11.90 -23.16 6.75
N VAL A 457 -13.13 -23.63 6.51
CA VAL A 457 -14.29 -23.46 7.38
C VAL A 457 -14.80 -24.85 7.78
N GLU A 458 -14.71 -25.18 9.07
CA GLU A 458 -15.20 -26.46 9.56
C GLU A 458 -16.72 -26.58 9.43
N PRO A 459 -17.27 -27.77 9.16
CA PRO A 459 -18.71 -27.98 9.02
C PRO A 459 -19.54 -27.49 10.21
N ASN A 460 -19.00 -27.61 11.43
CA ASN A 460 -19.67 -27.17 12.66
C ASN A 460 -19.62 -25.65 12.88
N ASP A 461 -18.77 -24.94 12.13
CA ASP A 461 -18.56 -23.50 12.22
C ASP A 461 -19.33 -22.73 11.13
N LEU A 462 -20.08 -23.42 10.27
CA LEU A 462 -20.92 -22.77 9.27
C LEU A 462 -21.96 -21.87 9.95
N GLY A 463 -21.89 -20.58 9.63
CA GLY A 463 -22.85 -19.59 10.12
C GLY A 463 -24.18 -19.66 9.37
N THR A 464 -25.06 -18.68 9.63
CA THR A 464 -26.30 -18.52 8.87
C THR A 464 -26.11 -17.87 7.50
N ASP A 465 -24.96 -17.23 7.27
CA ASP A 465 -24.57 -16.61 5.99
C ASP A 465 -23.86 -17.62 5.06
N VAL A 466 -24.55 -18.70 4.73
CA VAL A 466 -24.10 -19.68 3.72
C VAL A 466 -24.94 -19.49 2.47
N LEU A 467 -24.30 -19.09 1.37
CA LEU A 467 -24.97 -18.74 0.12
C LEU A 467 -24.56 -19.69 -1.01
N PRO A 468 -25.52 -20.22 -1.79
CA PRO A 468 -25.19 -21.02 -2.97
C PRO A 468 -24.52 -20.16 -4.04
N TYR A 469 -23.54 -20.74 -4.74
CA TYR A 469 -22.82 -20.13 -5.84
C TYR A 469 -22.69 -21.16 -6.99
N PRO A 470 -23.45 -20.99 -8.09
CA PRO A 470 -23.34 -21.88 -9.25
C PRO A 470 -21.94 -21.85 -9.86
N LEU A 471 -21.32 -23.02 -10.06
CA LEU A 471 -19.96 -23.15 -10.59
C LEU A 471 -19.94 -23.01 -12.11
N THR A 472 -20.42 -21.89 -12.62
CA THR A 472 -20.51 -21.60 -14.08
C THR A 472 -19.20 -21.11 -14.68
N THR A 473 -18.23 -20.75 -13.84
CA THR A 473 -16.86 -20.34 -14.18
C THR A 473 -15.88 -21.09 -13.29
N ASP A 474 -14.62 -21.18 -13.71
CA ASP A 474 -13.59 -21.80 -12.87
C ASP A 474 -13.39 -20.96 -11.61
N LEU A 475 -13.19 -21.63 -10.48
CA LEU A 475 -13.03 -20.98 -9.18
C LEU A 475 -11.74 -21.46 -8.52
N GLY A 476 -10.86 -20.53 -8.16
CA GLY A 476 -9.60 -20.80 -7.47
C GLY A 476 -9.72 -20.56 -5.97
N ILE A 477 -9.35 -21.56 -5.17
CA ILE A 477 -9.22 -21.44 -3.72
C ILE A 477 -7.74 -21.27 -3.40
N VAL A 478 -7.34 -20.06 -3.04
CA VAL A 478 -5.98 -19.77 -2.55
C VAL A 478 -5.91 -20.22 -1.09
N LEU A 479 -4.94 -21.05 -0.76
CA LEU A 479 -4.74 -21.52 0.62
C LEU A 479 -3.25 -21.77 0.92
N PRO A 480 -2.81 -21.54 2.17
CA PRO A 480 -1.42 -21.79 2.54
C PRO A 480 -1.16 -23.27 2.82
N VAL A 481 -0.02 -23.76 2.35
CA VAL A 481 0.39 -25.16 2.47
C VAL A 481 1.68 -25.27 3.27
N ASP A 482 1.60 -25.93 4.44
CA ASP A 482 2.74 -26.29 5.27
C ASP A 482 2.43 -27.55 6.13
N PRO A 483 3.13 -28.68 5.96
CA PRO A 483 4.16 -28.92 4.95
C PRO A 483 3.57 -29.32 3.59
N ARG A 484 2.37 -29.92 3.56
CA ARG A 484 1.77 -30.49 2.35
C ARG A 484 0.25 -30.40 2.36
N LEU A 485 -0.35 -30.51 1.18
CA LEU A 485 -1.77 -30.66 0.94
C LEU A 485 -2.00 -32.05 0.33
N GLU A 486 -2.99 -32.78 0.81
CA GLU A 486 -3.37 -34.10 0.25
C GLU A 486 -4.75 -34.04 -0.40
N SER A 487 -5.70 -33.34 0.23
CA SER A 487 -7.09 -33.29 -0.22
C SER A 487 -7.79 -32.06 0.33
N ILE A 488 -8.91 -31.71 -0.28
CA ILE A 488 -9.89 -30.78 0.30
C ILE A 488 -11.25 -31.47 0.45
N GLU A 489 -11.99 -31.13 1.50
CA GLU A 489 -13.41 -31.40 1.58
C GLU A 489 -14.18 -30.15 1.17
N LEU A 490 -15.21 -30.31 0.34
CA LEU A 490 -15.99 -29.23 -0.24
C LEU A 490 -17.48 -29.43 0.01
N LEU A 491 -18.18 -28.39 0.43
CA LEU A 491 -19.63 -28.41 0.45
C LEU A 491 -20.16 -28.10 -0.96
N VAL A 492 -20.82 -29.07 -1.58
CA VAL A 492 -21.37 -28.96 -2.93
C VAL A 492 -22.79 -29.51 -3.02
N ARG A 493 -23.51 -29.13 -4.08
CA ARG A 493 -24.74 -29.79 -4.52
C ARG A 493 -24.63 -30.05 -6.02
N ALA A 494 -24.96 -31.27 -6.44
CA ALA A 494 -25.08 -31.61 -7.86
C ALA A 494 -26.55 -31.76 -8.23
N ASP A 495 -26.97 -31.08 -9.30
CA ASP A 495 -28.34 -31.15 -9.81
C ASP A 495 -28.53 -32.40 -10.72
N HIS A 496 -27.46 -32.87 -11.35
CA HIS A 496 -27.40 -34.11 -12.14
C HIS A 496 -26.13 -34.91 -11.82
N ALA A 497 -26.09 -36.19 -12.21
CA ALA A 497 -24.90 -37.01 -12.11
C ALA A 497 -23.81 -36.42 -13.02
N THR A 498 -22.68 -36.04 -12.43
CA THR A 498 -21.62 -35.29 -13.14
C THR A 498 -20.26 -35.55 -12.49
N THR A 499 -19.18 -35.09 -13.11
CA THR A 499 -17.83 -35.19 -12.57
C THR A 499 -17.25 -33.80 -12.37
N LEU A 500 -16.81 -33.49 -11.16
CA LEU A 500 -16.11 -32.24 -10.85
C LEU A 500 -14.60 -32.45 -11.02
N ALA A 501 -13.99 -31.71 -11.95
CA ALA A 501 -12.54 -31.69 -12.10
C ALA A 501 -11.91 -30.66 -11.14
N VAL A 502 -10.85 -31.10 -10.45
CA VAL A 502 -10.11 -30.30 -9.46
C VAL A 502 -8.64 -30.30 -9.83
N GLU A 503 -8.02 -29.13 -9.79
CA GLU A 503 -6.61 -28.95 -10.11
C GLU A 503 -5.89 -28.24 -8.99
N VAL A 504 -4.60 -28.51 -8.82
CA VAL A 504 -3.74 -27.81 -7.87
C VAL A 504 -2.65 -27.09 -8.62
N TRP A 505 -2.50 -25.79 -8.35
CA TRP A 505 -1.54 -24.93 -9.00
C TRP A 505 -0.59 -24.29 -7.99
N SER A 506 0.68 -24.18 -8.33
CA SER A 506 1.64 -23.34 -7.60
C SER A 506 1.68 -21.93 -8.19
N THR A 507 2.10 -20.95 -7.39
CA THR A 507 2.07 -19.52 -7.75
C THR A 507 3.34 -19.01 -8.42
N GLY A 508 4.34 -19.88 -8.65
CA GLY A 508 5.64 -19.51 -9.19
C GLY A 508 6.51 -18.72 -8.20
N LYS A 509 6.11 -17.47 -7.89
CA LYS A 509 6.74 -16.62 -6.88
C LYS A 509 5.91 -16.58 -5.60
N LEU A 510 6.57 -16.41 -4.45
CA LEU A 510 5.93 -16.45 -3.13
C LEU A 510 4.99 -15.27 -2.86
N GLN A 511 5.20 -14.15 -3.56
CA GLN A 511 4.32 -12.97 -3.50
C GLN A 511 3.15 -13.02 -4.49
N ASN A 512 3.14 -13.98 -5.41
CA ASN A 512 2.11 -14.06 -6.44
C ASN A 512 0.89 -14.83 -5.92
N VAL A 513 -0.29 -14.44 -6.41
CA VAL A 513 -1.57 -15.04 -6.06
C VAL A 513 -2.37 -15.31 -7.33
N ILE A 514 -1.75 -16.07 -8.23
CA ILE A 514 -2.28 -16.49 -9.52
C ILE A 514 -1.83 -17.93 -9.82
N PRO A 515 -2.61 -18.71 -10.58
CA PRO A 515 -2.21 -20.08 -10.93
C PRO A 515 -1.14 -20.05 -12.04
N VAL A 516 0.07 -20.50 -11.74
CA VAL A 516 1.22 -20.44 -12.68
C VAL A 516 1.59 -21.83 -13.19
N ASN A 517 1.91 -22.78 -12.31
CA ASN A 517 2.29 -24.14 -12.70
C ASN A 517 1.25 -25.13 -12.21
N LEU A 518 0.74 -25.99 -13.10
CA LEU A 518 -0.16 -27.08 -12.76
C LEU A 518 0.64 -28.21 -12.09
N GLU A 519 0.30 -28.53 -10.86
CA GLU A 519 1.00 -29.53 -10.03
C GLU A 519 0.26 -30.87 -9.99
N ALA A 520 -1.08 -30.82 -9.95
CA ALA A 520 -1.91 -32.02 -9.90
C ALA A 520 -3.30 -31.80 -10.51
N THR A 521 -3.91 -32.89 -10.97
CA THR A 521 -5.31 -32.93 -11.42
C THR A 521 -5.99 -34.16 -10.82
N SER A 522 -7.22 -33.99 -10.35
CA SER A 522 -8.10 -35.04 -9.87
C SER A 522 -9.53 -34.81 -10.36
N ALA A 523 -10.39 -35.80 -10.12
CA ALA A 523 -11.79 -35.74 -10.48
C ALA A 523 -12.63 -36.46 -9.43
N VAL A 524 -13.81 -35.93 -9.13
CA VAL A 524 -14.76 -36.52 -8.19
C VAL A 524 -16.12 -36.68 -8.88
N ASP A 525 -16.62 -37.91 -8.91
CA ASP A 525 -17.96 -38.19 -9.39
C ASP A 525 -19.00 -37.77 -8.33
N LEU A 526 -20.02 -37.03 -8.77
CA LEU A 526 -21.07 -36.48 -7.95
C LEU A 526 -22.42 -37.06 -8.37
N GLU A 527 -23.16 -37.56 -7.39
CA GLU A 527 -24.54 -38.01 -7.58
C GLU A 527 -25.53 -36.86 -7.29
N PRO A 528 -26.70 -36.82 -7.96
CA PRO A 528 -27.71 -35.80 -7.72
C PRO A 528 -28.17 -35.78 -6.25
N THR A 529 -28.31 -34.59 -5.68
CA THR A 529 -28.80 -34.41 -4.30
C THR A 529 -29.63 -33.14 -4.14
N ASP A 530 -30.73 -33.24 -3.40
CA ASP A 530 -31.58 -32.09 -3.06
C ASP A 530 -30.96 -31.18 -1.99
N ARG A 531 -29.90 -31.65 -1.31
CA ARG A 531 -29.24 -30.94 -0.19
C ARG A 531 -27.74 -30.82 -0.42
N PRO A 532 -27.11 -29.76 0.14
CA PRO A 532 -25.65 -29.64 0.14
C PRO A 532 -25.01 -30.82 0.87
N THR A 533 -23.95 -31.39 0.29
CA THR A 533 -23.20 -32.52 0.82
C THR A 533 -21.71 -32.23 0.78
N TRP A 534 -21.01 -32.65 1.84
CA TRP A 534 -19.54 -32.61 1.87
C TRP A 534 -18.98 -33.75 1.03
N ILE A 535 -18.11 -33.41 0.08
CA ILE A 535 -17.37 -34.37 -0.74
C ILE A 535 -15.88 -34.17 -0.55
N ARG A 536 -15.10 -35.24 -0.68
CA ARG A 536 -13.64 -35.19 -0.64
C ARG A 536 -13.07 -35.21 -2.05
N ALA A 537 -12.20 -34.26 -2.36
CA ALA A 537 -11.43 -34.20 -3.60
C ALA A 537 -9.93 -34.30 -3.30
N ASP A 538 -9.21 -35.15 -4.04
CA ASP A 538 -7.76 -35.24 -3.93
C ASP A 538 -7.11 -33.96 -4.47
N ALA A 539 -6.16 -33.41 -3.72
CA ALA A 539 -5.47 -32.17 -4.06
C ALA A 539 -3.99 -32.25 -3.64
N PRO A 540 -3.22 -33.24 -4.12
CA PRO A 540 -1.87 -33.48 -3.65
C PRO A 540 -0.92 -32.34 -4.06
N PHE A 541 -0.22 -31.78 -3.08
CA PHE A 541 0.86 -30.82 -3.28
C PHE A 541 1.84 -30.87 -2.11
N ASP A 542 3.09 -31.20 -2.40
CA ASP A 542 4.16 -31.39 -1.40
C ASP A 542 5.33 -30.45 -1.73
N PRO A 543 5.19 -29.15 -1.43
CA PRO A 543 6.19 -28.17 -1.78
C PRO A 543 7.45 -28.31 -0.91
N SER A 544 8.63 -28.03 -1.48
CA SER A 544 9.91 -28.13 -0.74
C SER A 544 10.06 -27.10 0.39
N ARG A 545 9.19 -26.10 0.43
CA ARG A 545 9.09 -25.06 1.45
C ARG A 545 7.63 -24.61 1.57
N PRO A 546 7.21 -24.04 2.72
CA PRO A 546 5.88 -23.45 2.84
C PRO A 546 5.60 -22.45 1.71
N GLN A 547 4.45 -22.60 1.04
CA GLN A 547 3.97 -21.69 0.00
C GLN A 547 2.45 -21.78 -0.14
N ASN A 548 1.86 -20.80 -0.84
CA ASN A 548 0.46 -20.87 -1.21
C ASN A 548 0.26 -21.84 -2.38
N ALA A 549 -0.86 -22.56 -2.36
CA ALA A 549 -1.40 -23.29 -3.50
C ALA A 549 -2.73 -22.66 -3.92
N ILE A 550 -3.11 -22.91 -5.17
CA ILE A 550 -4.43 -22.54 -5.70
C ILE A 550 -5.13 -23.81 -6.16
N VAL A 551 -6.18 -24.20 -5.45
CA VAL A 551 -7.03 -25.32 -5.85
C VAL A 551 -8.12 -24.81 -6.77
N VAL A 552 -8.03 -25.13 -8.05
CA VAL A 552 -8.99 -24.70 -9.08
C VAL A 552 -10.08 -25.75 -9.24
N LEU A 553 -11.33 -25.34 -9.02
CA LEU A 553 -12.53 -26.08 -9.35
C LEU A 553 -12.95 -25.69 -10.76
N ARG A 554 -12.94 -26.63 -11.71
CA ARG A 554 -13.34 -26.34 -13.09
C ARG A 554 -14.86 -26.13 -13.19
N ALA A 555 -15.25 -25.20 -14.05
CA ALA A 555 -16.64 -24.85 -14.33
C ALA A 555 -17.46 -26.11 -14.64
N ASN A 556 -18.57 -26.27 -13.95
CA ASN A 556 -19.54 -27.33 -14.16
C ASN A 556 -20.93 -26.80 -13.83
N SER A 557 -21.77 -26.62 -14.86
CA SER A 557 -23.09 -26.02 -14.72
C SER A 557 -24.08 -26.85 -13.89
N ASP A 558 -23.78 -28.13 -13.66
CA ASP A 558 -24.59 -29.01 -12.80
C ASP A 558 -24.17 -28.95 -11.32
N VAL A 559 -23.10 -28.21 -10.99
CA VAL A 559 -22.54 -28.12 -9.62
C VAL A 559 -22.74 -26.74 -9.03
N THR A 560 -23.23 -26.71 -7.80
CA THR A 560 -23.29 -25.52 -6.95
C THR A 560 -22.34 -25.70 -5.78
N VAL A 561 -21.42 -24.75 -5.59
CA VAL A 561 -20.61 -24.64 -4.36
C VAL A 561 -21.29 -23.68 -3.38
N PHE A 562 -20.84 -23.64 -2.13
CA PHE A 562 -21.40 -22.76 -1.12
C PHE A 562 -20.34 -21.81 -0.60
N THR A 563 -20.72 -20.56 -0.33
CA THR A 563 -19.81 -19.50 0.16
C THR A 563 -20.25 -18.97 1.51
N THR A 564 -19.30 -18.50 2.31
CA THR A 564 -19.55 -18.01 3.67
C THR A 564 -18.59 -16.92 4.12
N THR A 565 -18.90 -16.31 5.26
CA THR A 565 -18.11 -15.27 5.95
C THR A 565 -18.00 -15.59 7.46
N PRO A 566 -16.95 -15.11 8.16
CA PRO A 566 -15.78 -14.38 7.65
C PRO A 566 -14.75 -15.28 6.94
N LEU A 567 -13.77 -14.67 6.25
CA LEU A 567 -12.68 -15.39 5.58
C LEU A 567 -11.77 -16.12 6.57
N PRO A 568 -11.40 -17.39 6.31
CA PRO A 568 -10.32 -18.05 7.03
C PRO A 568 -8.98 -17.33 6.85
N PRO A 569 -8.08 -17.36 7.85
CA PRO A 569 -6.76 -16.74 7.74
C PRO A 569 -5.95 -17.29 6.56
N GLY A 570 -5.39 -16.40 5.74
CA GLY A 570 -4.56 -16.77 4.58
C GLY A 570 -5.32 -17.33 3.38
N VAL A 571 -6.65 -17.29 3.38
CA VAL A 571 -7.48 -17.79 2.28
C VAL A 571 -8.04 -16.64 1.44
N LEU A 572 -8.01 -16.79 0.12
CA LEU A 572 -8.67 -15.93 -0.85
C LEU A 572 -9.40 -16.77 -1.90
N ILE A 573 -10.46 -16.22 -2.48
CA ILE A 573 -11.17 -16.86 -3.60
C ILE A 573 -10.94 -16.05 -4.88
N LEU A 574 -10.56 -16.75 -5.94
CA LEU A 574 -10.37 -16.23 -7.28
C LEU A 574 -11.49 -16.76 -8.18
N VAL A 575 -11.96 -15.94 -9.09
CA VAL A 575 -12.95 -16.31 -10.11
C VAL A 575 -12.30 -16.14 -11.47
N HIS A 576 -12.39 -17.14 -12.34
CA HIS A 576 -11.85 -17.04 -13.68
C HIS A 576 -12.77 -16.22 -14.58
N GLY A 577 -12.25 -15.11 -15.10
CA GLY A 577 -12.99 -14.16 -15.92
C GLY A 577 -12.14 -12.93 -16.21
N GLN A 578 -12.64 -12.01 -17.03
CA GLN A 578 -11.95 -10.74 -17.26
C GLN A 578 -12.45 -9.68 -16.28
N ASP A 579 -11.54 -9.11 -15.49
CA ASP A 579 -11.79 -7.87 -14.76
C ASP A 579 -11.21 -6.69 -15.54
N ALA A 580 -12.08 -5.80 -15.99
CA ALA A 580 -11.73 -4.54 -16.65
C ALA A 580 -12.66 -3.45 -16.09
N ASP A 581 -12.36 -3.01 -14.86
CA ASP A 581 -13.21 -2.07 -14.12
C ASP A 581 -13.35 -0.69 -14.79
N ASP A 582 -12.32 -0.20 -15.51
CA ASP A 582 -12.32 1.14 -16.12
C ASP A 582 -12.25 1.10 -17.66
N ALA A 583 -13.38 1.38 -18.30
CA ALA A 583 -13.50 1.43 -19.76
C ALA A 583 -12.77 2.61 -20.42
N ASN A 584 -12.21 3.55 -19.65
CA ASN A 584 -11.36 4.62 -20.19
C ASN A 584 -9.89 4.18 -20.38
N VAL A 585 -9.53 2.97 -19.95
CA VAL A 585 -8.16 2.44 -19.97
C VAL A 585 -8.00 1.34 -21.02
N ASP A 586 -6.90 1.38 -21.76
CA ASP A 586 -6.45 0.26 -22.60
C ASP A 586 -5.54 -0.68 -21.79
N ILE A 587 -6.03 -1.89 -21.55
CA ILE A 587 -5.33 -2.91 -20.75
C ILE A 587 -4.72 -3.95 -21.68
N THR A 588 -3.45 -4.27 -21.48
CA THR A 588 -2.76 -5.30 -22.29
C THR A 588 -3.43 -6.67 -22.12
N ALA A 589 -3.70 -7.39 -23.21
CA ALA A 589 -4.34 -8.71 -23.14
C ALA A 589 -3.41 -9.81 -22.56
N GLY A 590 -3.99 -10.89 -22.04
CA GLY A 590 -3.27 -12.11 -21.63
C GLY A 590 -2.50 -11.98 -20.32
N GLN A 591 -2.97 -11.14 -19.40
CA GLN A 591 -2.36 -10.94 -18.08
C GLN A 591 -3.07 -11.81 -17.05
N GLN A 592 -2.37 -12.82 -16.52
CA GLN A 592 -2.95 -13.80 -15.59
C GLN A 592 -3.57 -13.17 -14.34
N LEU A 593 -2.98 -12.08 -13.83
CA LEU A 593 -3.51 -11.30 -12.70
C LEU A 593 -4.98 -10.89 -12.88
N LEU A 594 -5.34 -10.51 -14.11
CA LEU A 594 -6.66 -9.98 -14.49
C LEU A 594 -7.62 -11.08 -14.98
N GLU A 595 -7.10 -12.26 -15.29
CA GLU A 595 -7.90 -13.45 -15.64
C GLU A 595 -8.45 -14.17 -14.40
N TRP A 596 -7.89 -13.86 -13.22
CA TRP A 596 -8.25 -14.47 -11.94
C TRP A 596 -8.66 -13.46 -10.86
N PRO A 597 -9.58 -12.51 -11.11
CA PRO A 597 -10.01 -11.53 -10.11
C PRO A 597 -10.57 -12.17 -8.82
N THR A 598 -10.56 -11.41 -7.74
CA THR A 598 -11.26 -11.82 -6.50
C THR A 598 -12.74 -11.45 -6.53
N LYS A 599 -13.17 -10.53 -7.41
CA LYS A 599 -14.57 -10.13 -7.57
C LYS A 599 -15.39 -11.21 -8.30
N PRO A 600 -16.68 -11.40 -7.95
CA PRO A 600 -17.43 -10.71 -6.90
C PRO A 600 -17.28 -11.34 -5.49
N LEU A 601 -16.37 -12.30 -5.31
CA LEU A 601 -16.25 -13.10 -4.08
C LEU A 601 -15.25 -12.57 -3.05
N ARG A 602 -14.61 -11.42 -3.28
CA ARG A 602 -13.70 -10.78 -2.32
C ARG A 602 -14.41 -10.65 -0.96
N GLY A 603 -13.73 -11.09 0.11
CA GLY A 603 -14.30 -11.10 1.46
C GLY A 603 -15.14 -12.34 1.80
N ARG A 604 -15.32 -13.29 0.87
CA ARG A 604 -16.04 -14.57 1.10
C ARG A 604 -15.16 -15.77 0.79
N SER A 605 -15.30 -16.82 1.59
CA SER A 605 -14.67 -18.13 1.32
C SER A 605 -15.66 -19.08 0.68
N VAL A 606 -15.20 -20.03 -0.11
CA VAL A 606 -15.95 -21.27 -0.35
C VAL A 606 -15.96 -22.08 0.95
N CYS A 607 -17.03 -22.85 1.17
CA CYS A 607 -17.13 -23.80 2.27
C CYS A 607 -16.26 -25.02 1.96
N PHE A 608 -15.02 -24.99 2.43
CA PHE A 608 -14.05 -26.07 2.27
C PHE A 608 -13.25 -26.30 3.55
N THR A 609 -12.62 -27.46 3.69
CA THR A 609 -11.51 -27.71 4.64
C THR A 609 -10.37 -28.39 3.91
N ALA A 610 -9.13 -28.09 4.30
CA ALA A 610 -7.94 -28.73 3.76
C ALA A 610 -7.44 -29.84 4.70
N SER A 611 -6.82 -30.86 4.12
CA SER A 611 -6.16 -31.95 4.86
C SER A 611 -4.79 -32.29 4.25
N PRO A 612 -3.82 -32.73 5.07
CA PRO A 612 -3.89 -32.90 6.53
C PRO A 612 -3.88 -31.54 7.27
N GLU A 613 -3.87 -31.59 8.60
CA GLU A 613 -3.64 -30.42 9.43
C GLU A 613 -2.35 -29.67 9.00
N SER A 614 -2.44 -28.35 8.96
CA SER A 614 -1.42 -27.44 8.47
C SER A 614 -0.72 -26.70 9.61
N ARG A 615 0.56 -26.41 9.39
CA ARG A 615 1.41 -25.57 10.26
C ARG A 615 1.46 -24.11 9.81
N ALA A 616 0.71 -23.73 8.77
CA ALA A 616 0.73 -22.39 8.22
C ALA A 616 0.29 -21.28 9.20
N LEU A 617 -0.45 -21.65 10.27
CA LEU A 617 -0.94 -20.76 11.32
C LEU A 617 -0.34 -21.08 12.70
N ALA A 618 0.76 -21.84 12.71
CA ALA A 618 1.44 -22.27 13.92
C ALA A 618 2.04 -21.07 14.70
N PRO A 619 2.21 -21.17 16.03
CA PRO A 619 2.69 -20.07 16.85
C PRO A 619 4.09 -19.58 16.47
N GLU A 620 4.94 -20.46 15.93
CA GLU A 620 6.29 -20.11 15.46
C GLU A 620 6.27 -19.08 14.34
N GLN A 621 5.14 -18.91 13.63
CA GLN A 621 5.00 -17.87 12.61
C GLN A 621 5.11 -16.45 13.19
N THR A 622 4.81 -16.28 14.47
CA THR A 622 4.95 -14.97 15.14
C THR A 622 6.39 -14.54 15.39
N THR A 623 7.33 -15.46 15.19
CA THR A 623 8.78 -15.25 15.30
C THR A 623 9.54 -15.69 14.03
N SER A 624 8.86 -16.18 12.99
CA SER A 624 9.43 -16.82 11.78
C SER A 624 10.09 -15.85 10.78
N GLY A 625 9.84 -14.56 10.94
CA GLY A 625 10.67 -13.50 10.39
C GLY A 625 10.02 -12.64 9.30
N TYR A 626 8.96 -13.09 8.64
CA TYR A 626 8.19 -12.23 7.75
C TYR A 626 7.10 -11.47 8.54
N GLN A 627 6.75 -10.27 8.10
CA GLN A 627 5.74 -9.40 8.73
C GLN A 627 4.42 -9.30 7.97
N ARG A 628 4.35 -9.98 6.85
CA ARG A 628 3.30 -9.83 5.84
C ARG A 628 3.13 -11.16 5.11
N PRO A 629 2.01 -11.37 4.41
CA PRO A 629 1.86 -12.54 3.56
C PRO A 629 2.97 -12.63 2.51
N TYR A 630 3.70 -13.75 2.52
CA TYR A 630 4.78 -14.09 1.59
C TYR A 630 5.02 -15.59 1.67
N GLY A 631 4.53 -16.34 0.66
CA GLY A 631 4.52 -17.81 0.72
C GLY A 631 3.56 -18.38 1.77
N GLY A 632 2.64 -17.59 2.29
CA GLY A 632 1.76 -17.96 3.37
C GLY A 632 1.37 -16.73 4.20
N PRO A 633 0.50 -16.89 5.19
CA PRO A 633 -0.04 -15.76 5.96
C PRO A 633 0.97 -15.16 6.95
N ASN A 634 2.00 -15.92 7.36
CA ASN A 634 3.03 -15.51 8.33
C ASN A 634 2.44 -14.92 9.62
N MET A 635 1.49 -15.65 10.21
CA MET A 635 0.80 -15.26 11.44
C MET A 635 0.39 -16.49 12.25
N TRP A 636 0.16 -16.31 13.55
CA TRP A 636 -0.60 -17.25 14.37
C TRP A 636 -2.09 -16.88 14.34
N ALA A 637 -2.94 -17.91 14.26
CA ALA A 637 -4.36 -17.79 14.54
C ALA A 637 -4.76 -18.80 15.63
N SER A 638 -5.47 -18.34 16.67
CA SER A 638 -6.01 -19.22 17.71
C SER A 638 -7.15 -20.10 17.17
N ALA A 639 -7.69 -21.00 18.00
CA ALA A 639 -9.06 -21.49 17.80
C ALA A 639 -10.07 -20.34 17.92
N ASN A 640 -11.34 -20.58 17.59
CA ASN A 640 -12.39 -19.57 17.74
C ASN A 640 -12.47 -19.08 19.20
N LEU A 641 -12.47 -17.76 19.38
CA LEU A 641 -12.64 -17.06 20.65
C LEU A 641 -13.97 -17.45 21.29
N ARG A 642 -13.95 -17.71 22.60
CA ARG A 642 -15.13 -18.12 23.37
C ARG A 642 -15.25 -17.27 24.61
N GLU A 643 -16.48 -16.94 24.98
CA GLU A 643 -16.75 -16.21 26.21
C GLU A 643 -16.18 -16.97 27.43
N GLY A 644 -15.41 -16.26 28.27
CA GLY A 644 -14.77 -16.83 29.45
C GLY A 644 -13.52 -17.68 29.18
N HIS A 645 -13.04 -17.75 27.94
CA HIS A 645 -11.79 -18.42 27.59
C HIS A 645 -10.86 -17.47 26.82
N ASP A 646 -9.81 -17.01 27.49
CA ASP A 646 -8.80 -16.15 26.88
C ASP A 646 -7.82 -16.96 26.03
N GLU A 647 -7.50 -16.43 24.85
CA GLU A 647 -6.43 -16.97 24.01
C GLU A 647 -5.12 -16.25 24.32
N TRP A 648 -4.01 -16.98 24.42
CA TRP A 648 -2.73 -16.39 24.74
C TRP A 648 -1.59 -16.99 23.92
N LEU A 649 -0.59 -16.14 23.69
CA LEU A 649 0.70 -16.49 23.09
C LEU A 649 1.80 -16.11 24.06
N ARG A 650 2.70 -17.04 24.32
CA ARG A 650 3.76 -16.93 25.34
C ARG A 650 5.12 -17.23 24.72
N LEU A 651 6.09 -16.40 25.10
CA LEU A 651 7.51 -16.55 24.83
C LEU A 651 8.21 -16.92 26.13
N ASP A 652 8.95 -18.02 26.14
CA ASP A 652 9.75 -18.50 27.27
C ASP A 652 11.23 -18.55 26.90
N TRP A 653 12.11 -18.08 27.78
CA TRP A 653 13.55 -18.18 27.59
C TRP A 653 14.18 -19.11 28.62
N ASP A 654 15.08 -19.97 28.16
CA ASP A 654 15.87 -20.85 29.03
C ASP A 654 16.73 -20.03 30.01
N ASP A 655 17.36 -18.97 29.49
CA ASP A 655 18.13 -18.00 30.25
C ASP A 655 17.40 -16.64 30.30
N PRO A 656 17.43 -15.92 31.45
CA PRO A 656 16.82 -14.60 31.55
C PRO A 656 17.34 -13.61 30.51
N VAL A 657 16.43 -12.94 29.82
CA VAL A 657 16.76 -11.93 28.81
C VAL A 657 16.53 -10.52 29.35
N ARG A 658 17.37 -9.57 28.94
CA ARG A 658 17.21 -8.15 29.29
C ARG A 658 16.32 -7.48 28.26
N ALA A 659 15.05 -7.26 28.60
CA ALA A 659 14.07 -6.66 27.71
C ALA A 659 13.83 -5.18 28.04
N ARG A 660 13.63 -4.38 26.98
CA ARG A 660 13.32 -2.95 27.04
C ARG A 660 11.99 -2.56 26.42
N GLU A 661 11.50 -3.32 25.44
CA GLU A 661 10.20 -3.08 24.83
C GLU A 661 9.57 -4.36 24.31
N ILE A 662 8.25 -4.37 24.22
CA ILE A 662 7.45 -5.41 23.58
C ILE A 662 6.74 -4.78 22.38
N ARG A 663 6.89 -5.39 21.20
CA ARG A 663 6.23 -4.95 19.96
C ARG A 663 5.27 -6.03 19.48
N ILE A 664 4.07 -5.63 19.11
CA ILE A 664 3.04 -6.52 18.58
C ILE A 664 2.64 -6.03 17.20
N VAL A 665 2.51 -6.95 16.24
CA VAL A 665 1.88 -6.69 14.95
C VAL A 665 0.66 -7.61 14.86
N PHE A 666 -0.52 -7.01 14.78
CA PHE A 666 -1.79 -7.71 14.61
C PHE A 666 -2.14 -7.86 13.12
N ASP A 667 -3.07 -8.76 12.83
CA ASP A 667 -3.66 -8.85 11.49
C ASP A 667 -4.66 -7.69 11.30
N ASP A 668 -4.43 -6.87 10.28
CA ASP A 668 -5.36 -5.83 9.85
C ASP A 668 -5.86 -6.08 8.44
N ASP A 669 -5.80 -7.32 7.93
CA ASP A 669 -6.19 -7.68 6.56
C ASP A 669 -5.55 -6.77 5.49
N VAL A 670 -4.31 -7.09 5.13
CA VAL A 670 -3.58 -6.37 4.08
C VAL A 670 -4.08 -6.67 2.66
N ASP A 671 -5.11 -7.52 2.47
CA ASP A 671 -5.83 -7.62 1.18
C ASP A 671 -6.87 -6.51 1.03
N LEU A 672 -7.46 -6.06 2.14
CA LEU A 672 -8.48 -5.01 2.13
C LEU A 672 -7.93 -3.76 1.45
N GLU A 673 -8.56 -3.38 0.34
CA GLU A 673 -8.30 -2.11 -0.31
C GLU A 673 -8.84 -0.97 0.56
N LEU A 674 -7.97 -0.04 0.94
CA LEU A 674 -8.33 1.21 1.58
C LEU A 674 -7.93 2.37 0.68
N ASN A 675 -8.81 3.36 0.58
CA ASN A 675 -8.58 4.58 -0.18
C ASN A 675 -9.07 5.79 0.64
N THR A 676 -8.59 7.00 0.36
CA THR A 676 -8.78 8.14 1.27
C THR A 676 -10.05 8.96 1.05
N LEU A 677 -10.63 8.90 -0.16
CA LEU A 677 -11.83 9.66 -0.55
C LEU A 677 -13.03 8.74 -0.90
N HIS A 678 -12.95 7.48 -0.45
CA HIS A 678 -13.93 6.39 -0.55
C HIS A 678 -14.71 6.28 -1.86
N HIS A 679 -13.99 6.04 -2.97
CA HIS A 679 -14.64 5.61 -4.22
C HIS A 679 -15.31 4.23 -4.11
N HIS A 680 -14.81 3.38 -3.20
CA HIS A 680 -15.51 2.25 -2.61
C HIS A 680 -15.46 2.38 -1.08
N ARG A 681 -16.48 1.84 -0.40
CA ARG A 681 -16.60 1.89 1.07
C ARG A 681 -16.44 0.51 1.65
N SER A 682 -15.56 0.37 2.64
CA SER A 682 -15.59 -0.79 3.54
C SER A 682 -16.77 -0.65 4.50
N PRO A 683 -17.56 -1.71 4.74
CA PRO A 683 -18.70 -1.66 5.64
C PRO A 683 -18.31 -1.52 7.12
N ASN A 684 -17.06 -1.83 7.47
CA ASN A 684 -16.57 -1.78 8.84
C ASN A 684 -15.68 -0.55 9.05
N GLU A 685 -16.00 0.27 10.05
CA GLU A 685 -15.18 1.43 10.47
C GLU A 685 -13.85 0.99 11.12
N ILE A 686 -13.83 -0.20 11.72
CA ILE A 686 -12.65 -0.85 12.30
C ILE A 686 -12.51 -2.23 11.65
N ILE A 687 -11.28 -2.59 11.27
CA ILE A 687 -11.01 -3.84 10.57
C ILE A 687 -11.30 -5.03 11.50
N PRO A 688 -12.19 -5.97 11.12
CA PRO A 688 -12.62 -7.06 12.00
C PRO A 688 -11.49 -7.95 12.55
N GLU A 689 -10.45 -8.17 11.76
CA GLU A 689 -9.30 -9.01 12.06
C GLU A 689 -8.40 -8.45 13.17
N LEU A 690 -8.44 -7.14 13.40
CA LEU A 690 -7.66 -6.51 14.44
C LEU A 690 -8.10 -7.01 15.81
N VAL A 691 -7.14 -7.42 16.62
CA VAL A 691 -7.35 -7.64 18.05
C VAL A 691 -7.79 -6.32 18.68
N LYS A 692 -8.92 -6.35 19.39
CA LYS A 692 -9.55 -5.21 20.05
C LYS A 692 -9.05 -5.06 21.48
N ALA A 693 -9.11 -6.14 22.25
CA ALA A 693 -8.74 -6.14 23.67
C ALA A 693 -7.67 -7.19 23.96
N TYR A 694 -6.60 -6.75 24.63
CA TYR A 694 -5.49 -7.59 25.05
C TYR A 694 -4.78 -7.05 26.29
N ARG A 695 -4.03 -7.94 26.94
CA ARG A 695 -3.08 -7.57 28.00
C ARG A 695 -1.72 -8.22 27.74
N LEU A 696 -0.68 -7.49 28.10
CA LEU A 696 0.69 -7.98 28.12
C LEU A 696 1.08 -8.29 29.56
N GLU A 697 1.52 -9.51 29.77
CA GLU A 697 2.01 -10.01 31.04
C GLU A 697 3.47 -10.41 30.91
N VAL A 698 4.27 -10.17 31.94
CA VAL A 698 5.67 -10.59 32.00
C VAL A 698 5.94 -11.38 33.26
N LEU A 699 6.87 -12.34 33.16
CA LEU A 699 7.40 -13.10 34.29
C LEU A 699 8.85 -12.65 34.54
N PRO A 700 9.11 -11.89 35.63
CA PRO A 700 10.47 -11.50 35.99
C PRO A 700 11.38 -12.70 36.31
N ALA A 701 12.69 -12.52 36.14
CA ALA A 701 13.68 -13.58 36.32
C ALA A 701 13.92 -14.00 37.78
N ALA A 702 13.55 -13.15 38.74
CA ALA A 702 13.79 -13.39 40.17
C ALA A 702 13.03 -14.64 40.68
N ALA A 703 13.64 -15.38 41.60
CA ALA A 703 13.03 -16.58 42.16
C ALA A 703 11.72 -16.23 42.90
N GLY A 704 10.66 -17.00 42.67
CA GLY A 704 9.34 -16.77 43.25
C GLY A 704 8.52 -15.65 42.59
N SER A 705 8.96 -15.14 41.43
CA SER A 705 8.21 -14.13 40.68
C SER A 705 6.85 -14.65 40.21
N VAL A 706 5.87 -13.75 40.19
CA VAL A 706 4.53 -13.98 39.63
C VAL A 706 4.38 -13.20 38.33
N TRP A 707 3.39 -13.58 37.52
CA TRP A 707 3.01 -12.82 36.33
C TRP A 707 2.54 -11.42 36.72
N THR A 708 3.03 -10.41 36.01
CA THR A 708 2.62 -9.01 36.19
C THR A 708 2.15 -8.44 34.87
N ILE A 709 0.98 -7.79 34.88
CA ILE A 709 0.48 -7.04 33.72
C ILE A 709 1.34 -5.77 33.56
N VAL A 710 1.91 -5.57 32.37
CA VAL A 710 2.71 -4.39 32.03
C VAL A 710 1.99 -3.45 31.06
N ALA A 711 1.00 -3.95 30.32
CA ALA A 711 0.12 -3.15 29.48
C ALA A 711 -1.24 -3.82 29.35
N GLN A 712 -2.29 -3.02 29.19
CA GLN A 712 -3.64 -3.48 28.86
C GLN A 712 -4.27 -2.48 27.90
N GLU A 713 -4.93 -3.00 26.88
CA GLU A 713 -5.67 -2.24 25.88
C GLU A 713 -7.03 -2.89 25.68
N ASN A 714 -8.08 -2.07 25.56
CA ASN A 714 -9.45 -2.56 25.44
C ASN A 714 -10.13 -2.10 24.14
N ASP A 715 -9.53 -1.15 23.41
CA ASP A 715 -10.11 -0.57 22.19
C ASP A 715 -9.02 -0.34 21.12
N ASN A 716 -8.25 -1.40 20.86
CA ASN A 716 -7.20 -1.35 19.86
C ASN A 716 -7.77 -1.30 18.44
N ARG A 717 -7.29 -0.30 17.71
CA ARG A 717 -7.57 -0.08 16.29
C ARG A 717 -6.30 0.05 15.44
N TRP A 718 -5.16 -0.35 15.99
CA TRP A 718 -3.86 -0.21 15.33
C TRP A 718 -3.25 -1.59 15.07
N ARG A 719 -2.65 -1.74 13.89
CA ARG A 719 -1.90 -2.92 13.49
C ARG A 719 -0.67 -3.13 14.36
N GLN A 720 0.20 -2.13 14.46
CA GLN A 720 1.40 -2.19 15.30
C GLN A 720 1.17 -1.53 16.65
N ARG A 721 1.60 -2.19 17.73
CA ARG A 721 1.61 -1.65 19.09
C ARG A 721 3.00 -1.81 19.71
N VAL A 722 3.51 -0.73 20.28
CA VAL A 722 4.83 -0.69 20.94
C VAL A 722 4.63 -0.36 22.41
N HIS A 723 5.16 -1.20 23.29
CA HIS A 723 5.02 -1.10 24.74
C HIS A 723 6.41 -1.07 25.39
N PRO A 724 6.94 0.14 25.70
CA PRO A 724 8.18 0.28 26.44
C PRO A 724 8.06 -0.34 27.84
N LEU A 725 9.07 -1.08 28.27
CA LEU A 725 9.17 -1.62 29.62
C LEU A 725 9.90 -0.62 30.51
N GLN A 726 9.33 -0.33 31.67
CA GLN A 726 9.97 0.57 32.63
C GLN A 726 11.19 -0.10 33.28
N GLY A 727 12.36 0.50 33.06
CA GLY A 727 13.66 0.03 33.52
C GLY A 727 14.18 -1.18 32.75
N ASP A 728 15.45 -1.52 32.93
CA ASP A 728 15.99 -2.77 32.39
C ASP A 728 15.40 -3.95 33.17
N ARG A 729 14.56 -4.75 32.50
CA ARG A 729 13.91 -5.92 33.12
C ARG A 729 14.55 -7.20 32.61
N TYR A 730 15.04 -8.02 33.54
CA TYR A 730 15.37 -9.40 33.25
C TYR A 730 14.10 -10.25 33.31
N LEU A 731 13.70 -10.81 32.18
CA LEU A 731 12.48 -11.59 32.01
C LEU A 731 12.81 -13.05 31.74
N ARG A 732 11.99 -13.95 32.29
CA ARG A 732 11.95 -15.37 31.93
C ARG A 732 10.85 -15.69 30.92
N ALA A 733 9.78 -14.91 30.90
CA ALA A 733 8.70 -15.10 29.95
C ALA A 733 7.92 -13.80 29.69
N VAL A 734 7.29 -13.73 28.52
CA VAL A 734 6.31 -12.73 28.12
C VAL A 734 5.07 -13.45 27.60
N ARG A 735 3.88 -12.95 27.94
CA ARG A 735 2.61 -13.51 27.49
C ARG A 735 1.68 -12.40 27.00
N LEU A 736 1.29 -12.48 25.74
CA LEU A 736 0.19 -11.73 25.16
C LEU A 736 -1.10 -12.53 25.40
N VAL A 737 -2.08 -11.92 26.07
CA VAL A 737 -3.39 -12.50 26.26
C VAL A 737 -4.42 -11.67 25.51
N VAL A 738 -5.08 -12.28 24.53
CA VAL A 738 -6.13 -11.70 23.70
C VAL A 738 -7.49 -12.11 24.25
N THR A 739 -8.33 -11.11 24.49
CA THR A 739 -9.67 -11.32 25.07
C THR A 739 -10.78 -11.01 24.07
N GLU A 740 -10.54 -10.14 23.08
CA GLU A 740 -11.55 -9.74 22.10
C GLU A 740 -10.91 -9.31 20.78
N SER A 741 -11.58 -9.57 19.65
CA SER A 741 -11.29 -9.02 18.32
C SER A 741 -12.32 -7.95 17.95
N ASN A 742 -12.11 -7.22 16.85
CA ASN A 742 -13.09 -6.26 16.33
C ASN A 742 -14.19 -6.93 15.47
N GLY A 743 -14.16 -8.25 15.29
CA GLY A 743 -15.18 -9.00 14.55
C GLY A 743 -14.73 -10.36 14.01
N ALA A 744 -13.42 -10.62 13.92
CA ALA A 744 -12.91 -11.93 13.54
C ALA A 744 -13.13 -12.99 14.63
N ARG A 745 -13.34 -14.24 14.23
CA ARG A 745 -13.60 -15.33 15.18
C ARG A 745 -12.36 -15.77 15.96
N GLN A 746 -11.17 -15.49 15.47
CA GLN A 746 -9.90 -15.94 16.06
C GLN A 746 -9.06 -14.74 16.53
N ALA A 747 -8.21 -14.96 17.52
CA ALA A 747 -7.08 -14.05 17.76
C ALA A 747 -6.04 -14.26 16.65
N ARG A 748 -5.71 -13.19 15.91
CA ARG A 748 -4.72 -13.22 14.82
C ARG A 748 -3.56 -12.30 15.14
N VAL A 749 -2.37 -12.87 15.26
CA VAL A 749 -1.14 -12.14 15.60
C VAL A 749 -0.10 -12.45 14.56
N VAL A 750 0.36 -11.42 13.86
CA VAL A 750 1.43 -11.52 12.86
C VAL A 750 2.76 -11.66 13.57
N GLN A 751 3.04 -10.84 14.59
CA GLN A 751 4.28 -10.92 15.38
C GLN A 751 4.13 -10.51 16.84
N LEU A 752 4.92 -11.16 17.71
CA LEU A 752 5.20 -10.72 19.07
C LEU A 752 6.72 -10.67 19.28
N ARG A 753 7.29 -9.48 19.34
CA ARG A 753 8.73 -9.26 19.51
C ARG A 753 9.06 -8.68 20.87
N VAL A 754 10.21 -9.05 21.41
CA VAL A 754 10.77 -8.49 22.65
C VAL A 754 12.17 -7.99 22.33
N GLN A 755 12.42 -6.70 22.52
CA GLN A 755 13.68 -6.07 22.11
C GLN A 755 14.54 -5.68 23.31
N ALA A 756 15.87 -5.69 23.10
CA ALA A 756 16.90 -5.45 24.13
C ALA A 756 17.35 -3.99 24.32
#